data_AF-A0A074WK85-F1
#
_entry.id   AF-A0A074WK85-F1
#
_cell.length_a   1.000
_cell.length_b   1.000
_cell.length_c   1.000
_cell.angle_alpha   90.00
_cell.angle_beta   90.00
_cell.angle_gamma   90.00
#
_symmetry.space_group_name_H-M   'P 1'
#
loop_
_entity.id
_entity.type
_entity.pdbx_description
1 polymer ?
#
loop_
_entity_poly.entity_id
_entity_poly.type
_entity_poly.pdbx_seq_one_letter_code
_entity_poly.pdbx_strand_id
1 'polypeptide(L)'
;MAKSLSVEECQAHIRDIRHSHGADARNESERFLRRGYESMLKLLSAQLYSEPSHFLFELIQNADDNTYADDAQPEATIAYRSDGLLLFGCNEQGFSKANVSAICDINQSTKTLLKQGKKGCIGEKGIGFKSVFKIADKVWIASNNFSFYFDKTTPLGMVDPVWAKFPDFPEQLQMNTMICLKIEKQEDRDVVREQLTKVLEPSSFMFLRRLTKVRVVRLDDFGDTFEELTMSHDHRPFDDSLEIVTTTRSKGVKSWKSRYLISDYVARDMPPTELRQGVTETLIKLAFPINDQQQPIIAKQYVYAFLPVCSSGLPFLIQADFLLVASRQGIDESQPWNRRLQDHMVHALIQAFERLNKTRLKYTWPAYLPEKQVALRFFDKLKDKFLDRVKNTKIMESRSGELAKPKVMMLVPEQYKDEDGTPLLTPVNDRYLSTKYDTSHVAALVTQALDDKKFFEMLKTFVSKQAEEFRKKSDTWHGKVSTVLMIGQKHINLNELLIMPIVPLDDGSWISAMSRHKPSYPKVANRSLPPVSFYLPRSDANIVIPKGVSLSIVEHQASRNEERRNFFRRIGAQDLDYEDVLRGIIKQHKDSIAHADVDMLLSHAQYVFSMPSVSRMAQNLSTILWLADSRGEHSRGIELHMDNPFKSAVSQMFSANPTQDDEVPTRVYVIMRVSNLAGNGSGGHAQVHPFVDPYGLFEQGDLSYISQGGYLVFSDQKSA
;
A
#
# COMPACT_ATOMS: atom_id res chain seq x y z
N MET A 1 -26.34 -15.66 -53.74
CA MET A 1 -25.72 -16.93 -53.31
C MET A 1 -24.66 -17.29 -54.34
N ALA A 2 -23.39 -17.39 -53.93
CA ALA A 2 -22.37 -17.95 -54.81
C ALA A 2 -22.72 -19.43 -55.08
N LYS A 3 -22.65 -19.84 -56.35
CA LYS A 3 -22.92 -21.22 -56.76
C LYS A 3 -21.89 -22.13 -56.08
N SER A 4 -22.34 -23.11 -55.30
CA SER A 4 -21.42 -24.10 -54.71
C SER A 4 -20.77 -24.91 -55.83
N LEU A 5 -19.47 -25.12 -55.73
CA LEU A 5 -18.71 -25.90 -56.71
C LEU A 5 -19.14 -27.36 -56.65
N SER A 6 -19.31 -28.02 -57.80
CA SER A 6 -19.56 -29.47 -57.82
C SER A 6 -18.30 -30.25 -57.42
N VAL A 7 -18.47 -31.53 -57.07
CA VAL A 7 -17.34 -32.42 -56.75
C VAL A 7 -16.38 -32.54 -57.94
N GLU A 8 -16.92 -32.61 -59.16
CA GLU A 8 -16.15 -32.68 -60.40
C GLU A 8 -15.31 -31.41 -60.62
N GLU A 9 -15.88 -30.23 -60.33
CA GLU A 9 -15.15 -28.96 -60.42
C GLU A 9 -14.02 -28.86 -59.39
N CYS A 10 -14.24 -29.37 -58.17
CA CYS A 10 -13.22 -29.45 -57.13
C CYS A 10 -12.09 -30.43 -57.52
N GLN A 11 -12.43 -31.60 -58.04
CA GLN A 11 -11.46 -32.59 -58.54
C GLN A 11 -10.64 -32.05 -59.73
N ALA A 12 -11.28 -31.33 -60.65
CA ALA A 12 -10.59 -30.66 -61.75
C ALA A 12 -9.57 -29.64 -61.22
N HIS A 13 -9.97 -28.79 -60.27
CA HIS A 13 -9.06 -27.79 -59.67
C HIS A 13 -7.85 -28.42 -58.99
N ILE A 14 -8.03 -29.52 -58.25
CA ILE A 14 -6.92 -30.27 -57.64
C ILE A 14 -5.98 -30.81 -58.71
N ARG A 15 -6.50 -31.39 -59.80
CA ARG A 15 -5.68 -31.86 -60.94
C ARG A 15 -4.89 -30.73 -61.58
N ASP A 16 -5.49 -29.55 -61.76
CA ASP A 16 -4.82 -28.38 -62.34
C ASP A 16 -3.65 -27.90 -61.47
N ILE A 17 -3.83 -27.87 -60.14
CA ILE A 17 -2.74 -27.55 -59.20
C ILE A 17 -1.59 -28.54 -59.34
N ARG A 18 -1.88 -29.86 -59.33
CA ARG A 18 -0.85 -30.90 -59.47
C ARG A 18 -0.06 -30.76 -60.78
N HIS A 19 -0.76 -30.47 -61.88
CA HIS A 19 -0.14 -30.22 -63.18
C HIS A 19 0.78 -28.98 -63.12
N SER A 20 0.34 -27.89 -62.49
CA SER A 20 1.13 -26.65 -62.35
C SER A 20 2.39 -26.82 -61.49
N HIS A 21 2.38 -27.75 -60.51
CA HIS A 21 3.54 -28.09 -59.68
C HIS A 21 4.55 -29.01 -60.38
N GLY A 22 4.28 -29.41 -61.62
CA GLY A 22 5.16 -30.29 -62.37
C GLY A 22 5.16 -31.73 -61.84
N ALA A 23 4.01 -32.24 -61.39
CA ALA A 23 3.84 -33.68 -61.13
C ALA A 23 4.27 -34.52 -62.35
N ASP A 24 4.16 -33.96 -63.57
CA ASP A 24 4.54 -34.55 -64.85
C ASP A 24 5.88 -34.00 -65.45
N ALA A 25 6.75 -33.36 -64.65
CA ALA A 25 7.97 -32.69 -65.13
C ALA A 25 8.90 -33.65 -65.93
N ARG A 26 9.08 -33.35 -67.23
CA ARG A 26 9.78 -34.22 -68.18
C ARG A 26 11.27 -33.90 -68.37
N ASN A 27 11.72 -32.71 -67.99
CA ASN A 27 13.10 -32.23 -68.22
C ASN A 27 13.90 -32.02 -66.91
N GLU A 28 15.23 -32.03 -66.99
CA GLU A 28 16.12 -31.97 -65.81
C GLU A 28 16.09 -30.64 -65.05
N SER A 29 15.88 -29.53 -65.76
CA SER A 29 15.84 -28.18 -65.17
C SER A 29 14.63 -28.00 -64.23
N GLU A 30 13.46 -28.50 -64.60
CA GLU A 30 12.28 -28.49 -63.74
C GLU A 30 12.47 -29.40 -62.51
N ARG A 31 13.11 -30.56 -62.68
CA ARG A 31 13.46 -31.46 -61.57
C ARG A 31 14.48 -30.85 -60.61
N PHE A 32 15.40 -30.01 -61.09
CA PHE A 32 16.36 -29.29 -60.25
C PHE A 32 15.67 -28.21 -59.41
N LEU A 33 14.83 -27.37 -60.03
CA LEU A 33 14.04 -26.36 -59.32
C LEU A 33 13.13 -27.00 -58.27
N ARG A 34 12.48 -28.11 -58.61
CA ARG A 34 11.67 -28.91 -57.68
C ARG A 34 12.45 -29.36 -56.44
N ARG A 35 13.65 -29.91 -56.63
CA ARG A 35 14.55 -30.30 -55.51
C ARG A 35 14.99 -29.11 -54.66
N GLY A 36 15.18 -27.94 -55.27
CA GLY A 36 15.44 -26.69 -54.57
C GLY A 36 14.28 -26.30 -53.65
N TYR A 37 13.06 -26.29 -54.19
CA TYR A 37 11.84 -25.99 -53.44
C TYR A 37 11.58 -26.98 -52.30
N GLU A 38 11.80 -28.28 -52.53
CA GLU A 38 11.66 -29.31 -51.50
C GLU A 38 12.64 -29.12 -50.33
N SER A 39 13.91 -28.83 -50.63
CA SER A 39 14.91 -28.54 -49.61
C SER A 39 14.52 -27.31 -48.78
N MET A 40 13.98 -26.27 -49.43
CA MET A 40 13.51 -25.05 -48.77
C MET A 40 12.29 -25.30 -47.87
N LEU A 41 11.31 -26.10 -48.33
CA LEU A 41 10.13 -26.46 -47.54
C LEU A 41 10.51 -27.29 -46.29
N LYS A 42 11.47 -28.23 -46.44
CA LYS A 42 12.01 -28.99 -45.30
C LYS A 42 12.70 -28.09 -44.28
N LEU A 43 13.48 -27.11 -44.74
CA LEU A 43 14.15 -26.14 -43.88
C LEU A 43 13.13 -25.28 -43.12
N LEU A 44 12.11 -24.77 -43.80
CA LEU A 44 11.04 -23.97 -43.19
C LEU A 44 10.30 -24.75 -42.10
N SER A 45 9.85 -25.97 -42.42
CA SER A 45 9.14 -26.83 -41.47
C SER A 45 9.99 -27.16 -40.24
N ALA A 46 11.31 -27.32 -40.40
CA ALA A 46 12.23 -27.63 -39.31
C ALA A 46 12.64 -26.39 -38.47
N GLN A 47 12.75 -25.21 -39.08
CA GLN A 47 13.34 -24.02 -38.44
C GLN A 47 12.33 -22.98 -37.91
N LEU A 48 11.08 -22.99 -38.36
CA LEU A 48 10.13 -21.93 -38.00
C LEU A 48 9.68 -21.98 -36.53
N TYR A 49 9.71 -23.15 -35.87
CA TYR A 49 9.24 -23.29 -34.50
C TYR A 49 10.14 -24.20 -33.68
N SER A 50 10.53 -23.76 -32.48
CA SER A 50 11.28 -24.54 -31.50
C SER A 50 10.41 -25.64 -30.88
N GLU A 51 9.18 -25.31 -30.47
CA GLU A 51 8.27 -26.26 -29.82
C GLU A 51 7.37 -27.05 -30.80
N PRO A 52 7.12 -28.34 -30.56
CA PRO A 52 6.22 -29.14 -31.41
C PRO A 52 4.74 -28.77 -31.33
N SER A 53 4.29 -28.01 -30.33
CA SER A 53 2.87 -27.69 -30.09
C SER A 53 2.36 -26.42 -30.78
N HIS A 54 3.26 -25.59 -31.30
CA HIS A 54 2.93 -24.29 -31.91
C HIS A 54 1.92 -24.38 -33.06
N PHE A 55 1.85 -25.52 -33.76
CA PHE A 55 0.88 -25.73 -34.85
C PHE A 55 -0.58 -25.62 -34.38
N LEU A 56 -0.90 -25.94 -33.11
CA LEU A 56 -2.25 -25.81 -32.59
C LEU A 56 -2.70 -24.34 -32.60
N PHE A 57 -1.82 -23.43 -32.18
CA PHE A 57 -2.08 -22.00 -32.20
C PHE A 57 -2.19 -21.45 -33.63
N GLU A 58 -1.41 -21.97 -34.58
CA GLU A 58 -1.57 -21.62 -36.01
C GLU A 58 -2.93 -22.07 -36.56
N LEU A 59 -3.40 -23.27 -36.22
CA LEU A 59 -4.73 -23.75 -36.64
C LEU A 59 -5.85 -22.91 -36.03
N ILE A 60 -5.74 -22.57 -34.74
CA ILE A 60 -6.69 -21.69 -34.05
C ILE A 60 -6.69 -20.29 -34.68
N GLN A 61 -5.52 -19.74 -35.01
CA GLN A 61 -5.41 -18.45 -35.69
C GLN A 61 -6.05 -18.49 -37.08
N ASN A 62 -5.80 -19.55 -37.86
CA ASN A 62 -6.44 -19.73 -39.17
C ASN A 62 -7.96 -19.79 -39.04
N ALA A 63 -8.49 -20.47 -38.02
CA ALA A 63 -9.92 -20.47 -37.75
C ALA A 63 -10.44 -19.06 -37.41
N ASP A 64 -9.73 -18.30 -36.56
CA ASP A 64 -10.12 -16.94 -36.22
C ASP A 64 -10.16 -15.97 -37.42
N ASP A 65 -9.26 -16.19 -38.39
CA ASP A 65 -9.17 -15.39 -39.62
C ASP A 65 -10.19 -15.79 -40.69
N ASN A 66 -10.97 -16.86 -40.48
CA ASN A 66 -11.97 -17.34 -41.44
C ASN A 66 -13.24 -16.48 -41.45
N THR A 67 -14.07 -16.73 -42.47
CA THR A 67 -15.40 -16.11 -42.58
C THR A 67 -16.45 -17.09 -42.10
N TYR A 68 -17.33 -16.64 -41.22
CA TYR A 68 -18.43 -17.42 -40.67
C TYR A 68 -19.76 -16.87 -41.19
N ALA A 69 -20.85 -17.63 -41.06
CA ALA A 69 -22.18 -17.09 -41.33
C ALA A 69 -22.57 -16.05 -40.27
N ASP A 70 -23.39 -15.07 -40.62
CA ASP A 70 -23.72 -13.93 -39.74
C ASP A 70 -24.44 -14.35 -38.46
N ASP A 71 -25.18 -15.46 -38.49
CA ASP A 71 -25.95 -16.05 -37.38
C ASP A 71 -25.23 -17.23 -36.70
N ALA A 72 -24.06 -17.64 -37.19
CA ALA A 72 -23.32 -18.74 -36.61
C ALA A 72 -22.48 -18.28 -35.41
N GLN A 73 -22.45 -19.10 -34.34
CA GLN A 73 -21.44 -18.97 -33.29
C GLN A 73 -20.12 -19.57 -33.80
N PRO A 74 -19.04 -18.80 -34.01
CA PRO A 74 -17.79 -19.35 -34.51
C PRO A 74 -17.15 -20.31 -33.49
N GLU A 75 -16.96 -21.56 -33.93
CA GLU A 75 -16.52 -22.67 -33.09
C GLU A 75 -15.43 -23.49 -33.80
N ALA A 76 -14.46 -23.96 -33.02
CA ALA A 76 -13.45 -24.92 -33.44
C ALA A 76 -13.47 -26.15 -32.54
N THR A 77 -13.25 -27.33 -33.14
CA THR A 77 -13.19 -28.61 -32.44
C THR A 77 -11.85 -29.27 -32.70
N ILE A 78 -11.18 -29.71 -31.64
CA ILE A 78 -9.93 -30.46 -31.69
C ILE A 78 -10.21 -31.86 -31.14
N ALA A 79 -10.25 -32.87 -31.99
CA ALA A 79 -10.47 -34.24 -31.55
C ALA A 79 -9.20 -35.09 -31.74
N TYR A 80 -8.78 -35.80 -30.70
CA TYR A 80 -7.62 -36.68 -30.76
C TYR A 80 -8.03 -38.14 -30.54
N ARG A 81 -7.69 -38.99 -31.50
CA ARG A 81 -7.91 -40.45 -31.46
C ARG A 81 -6.62 -41.17 -31.08
N SER A 82 -6.71 -42.25 -30.30
CA SER A 82 -5.57 -42.98 -29.75
C SER A 82 -4.61 -43.56 -30.81
N ASP A 83 -5.09 -43.81 -32.02
CA ASP A 83 -4.28 -44.25 -33.17
C ASP A 83 -3.40 -43.15 -33.81
N GLY A 84 -3.39 -41.94 -33.22
CA GLY A 84 -2.55 -40.83 -33.66
C GLY A 84 -3.18 -39.94 -34.73
N LEU A 85 -4.51 -40.01 -34.93
CA LEU A 85 -5.24 -39.01 -35.71
C LEU A 85 -5.65 -37.82 -34.84
N LEU A 86 -5.28 -36.62 -35.28
CA LEU A 86 -5.73 -35.35 -34.70
C LEU A 86 -6.61 -34.60 -35.71
N LEU A 87 -7.90 -34.48 -35.41
CA LEU A 87 -8.86 -33.67 -36.15
C LEU A 87 -8.86 -32.24 -35.60
N PHE A 88 -8.82 -31.26 -36.49
CA PHE A 88 -9.16 -29.87 -36.25
C PHE A 88 -10.32 -29.50 -37.18
N GLY A 89 -11.49 -29.21 -36.62
CA GLY A 89 -12.68 -28.79 -37.34
C GLY A 89 -13.07 -27.35 -37.00
N CYS A 90 -13.69 -26.63 -37.94
CA CYS A 90 -14.35 -25.36 -37.67
C CYS A 90 -15.58 -25.17 -38.57
N ASN A 91 -16.57 -24.40 -38.09
CA ASN A 91 -17.84 -24.15 -38.78
C ASN A 91 -17.81 -22.91 -39.70
N GLU A 92 -16.66 -22.58 -40.28
CA GLU A 92 -16.54 -21.48 -41.24
C GLU A 92 -17.30 -21.76 -42.55
N GLN A 93 -17.38 -20.79 -43.47
CA GLN A 93 -18.07 -20.94 -44.76
C GLN A 93 -17.37 -21.91 -45.73
N GLY A 94 -16.10 -22.27 -45.45
CA GLY A 94 -15.37 -23.31 -46.15
C GLY A 94 -14.57 -22.80 -47.35
N PHE A 95 -13.79 -23.71 -47.95
CA PHE A 95 -12.78 -23.36 -48.92
C PHE A 95 -13.36 -23.03 -50.30
N SER A 96 -12.86 -21.94 -50.87
CA SER A 96 -12.95 -21.64 -52.29
C SER A 96 -11.75 -22.19 -53.07
N LYS A 97 -11.81 -22.18 -54.42
CA LYS A 97 -10.65 -22.48 -55.27
C LYS A 97 -9.41 -21.65 -54.90
N ALA A 98 -9.61 -20.37 -54.55
CA ALA A 98 -8.52 -19.49 -54.15
C ALA A 98 -7.88 -19.91 -52.82
N ASN A 99 -8.67 -20.41 -51.85
CA ASN A 99 -8.12 -20.95 -50.60
C ASN A 99 -7.26 -22.19 -50.86
N VAL A 100 -7.76 -23.11 -51.71
CA VAL A 100 -7.02 -24.33 -52.08
C VAL A 100 -5.74 -23.99 -52.85
N SER A 101 -5.78 -23.03 -53.77
CA SER A 101 -4.57 -22.58 -54.47
C SER A 101 -3.56 -21.92 -53.52
N ALA A 102 -4.02 -21.09 -52.57
CA ALA A 102 -3.14 -20.42 -51.61
C ALA A 102 -2.43 -21.40 -50.67
N ILE A 103 -3.15 -22.41 -50.13
CA ILE A 103 -2.53 -23.42 -49.27
C ILE A 103 -1.55 -24.33 -50.03
N CYS A 104 -1.66 -24.40 -51.36
CA CYS A 104 -0.77 -25.16 -52.23
C CYS A 104 0.41 -24.34 -52.80
N ASP A 105 0.49 -23.02 -52.56
CA ASP A 105 1.47 -22.15 -53.22
C ASP A 105 2.94 -22.34 -52.75
N ILE A 106 3.84 -22.60 -53.70
CA ILE A 106 5.29 -22.77 -53.53
C ILE A 106 6.02 -21.41 -53.43
N ASN A 107 5.54 -20.40 -54.15
CA ASN A 107 6.26 -19.14 -54.38
C ASN A 107 6.13 -18.16 -53.22
N GLN A 108 4.98 -18.11 -52.53
CA GLN A 108 4.85 -17.38 -51.26
C GLN A 108 5.76 -17.98 -50.18
N SER A 109 5.78 -19.31 -50.10
CA SER A 109 6.61 -20.06 -49.14
C SER A 109 8.10 -19.76 -49.27
N THR A 110 8.61 -19.54 -50.50
CA THR A 110 10.05 -19.34 -50.76
C THR A 110 10.51 -17.88 -50.80
N LYS A 111 9.64 -16.91 -51.11
CA LYS A 111 9.98 -15.47 -51.03
C LYS A 111 10.40 -15.02 -49.63
N THR A 112 9.96 -15.73 -48.59
CA THR A 112 10.33 -15.47 -47.20
C THR A 112 11.78 -15.88 -46.89
N LEU A 113 12.30 -16.95 -47.50
CA LEU A 113 13.69 -17.39 -47.33
C LEU A 113 14.69 -16.50 -48.06
N LEU A 114 14.35 -16.04 -49.27
CA LEU A 114 15.25 -15.17 -50.07
C LEU A 114 15.40 -13.76 -49.48
N LYS A 115 14.49 -13.36 -48.58
CA LYS A 115 14.58 -12.12 -47.82
C LYS A 115 15.32 -12.28 -46.49
N GLN A 116 16.14 -13.33 -46.27
CA GLN A 116 16.93 -13.52 -45.03
C GLN A 116 17.97 -12.42 -44.68
N GLY A 117 17.94 -11.25 -45.35
CA GLY A 117 18.55 -10.00 -44.88
C GLY A 117 17.57 -8.93 -44.37
N LYS A 118 16.25 -9.10 -44.53
CA LYS A 118 15.19 -8.18 -44.09
C LYS A 118 13.95 -8.94 -43.57
N LYS A 119 13.56 -8.58 -42.35
CA LYS A 119 12.72 -9.33 -41.40
C LYS A 119 11.29 -9.62 -41.85
N GLY A 120 10.86 -10.86 -41.65
CA GLY A 120 9.66 -11.24 -40.87
C GLY A 120 8.28 -10.94 -41.46
N CYS A 121 7.85 -11.63 -42.52
CA CYS A 121 6.48 -11.55 -43.02
C CYS A 121 5.48 -12.22 -42.04
N ILE A 122 4.51 -11.45 -41.52
CA ILE A 122 3.37 -11.96 -40.71
C ILE A 122 2.14 -12.00 -41.63
N GLY A 123 1.47 -13.15 -41.69
CA GLY A 123 0.14 -13.27 -42.31
C GLY A 123 0.08 -13.72 -43.78
N GLU A 124 1.08 -14.46 -44.30
CA GLU A 124 0.92 -15.12 -45.61
C GLU A 124 0.20 -16.47 -45.44
N LYS A 125 -1.02 -16.55 -45.96
CA LYS A 125 -1.80 -17.80 -46.06
C LYS A 125 -0.91 -18.87 -46.71
N GLY A 126 -0.61 -19.95 -45.98
CA GLY A 126 0.16 -21.07 -46.50
C GLY A 126 1.37 -21.45 -45.65
N ILE A 127 2.16 -20.48 -45.13
CA ILE A 127 3.39 -20.78 -44.35
C ILE A 127 3.05 -21.29 -42.95
N GLY A 128 2.13 -20.62 -42.25
CA GLY A 128 1.67 -21.03 -40.91
C GLY A 128 1.11 -22.45 -40.93
N PHE A 129 0.31 -22.79 -41.95
CA PHE A 129 -0.21 -24.15 -42.14
C PHE A 129 0.89 -25.19 -42.27
N LYS A 130 2.04 -24.91 -42.92
CA LYS A 130 3.11 -25.92 -43.08
C LYS A 130 3.76 -26.34 -41.76
N SER A 131 3.52 -25.63 -40.65
CA SER A 131 4.02 -26.02 -39.34
C SER A 131 3.48 -27.38 -38.89
N VAL A 132 2.29 -27.80 -39.36
CA VAL A 132 1.70 -29.10 -39.01
C VAL A 132 2.59 -30.27 -39.44
N PHE A 133 3.37 -30.10 -40.52
CA PHE A 133 4.30 -31.12 -41.03
C PHE A 133 5.52 -31.32 -40.14
N LYS A 134 5.68 -30.56 -39.06
CA LYS A 134 6.69 -30.85 -38.03
C LYS A 134 6.38 -32.15 -37.30
N ILE A 135 5.10 -32.44 -37.07
CA ILE A 135 4.62 -33.61 -36.31
C ILE A 135 3.79 -34.59 -37.15
N ALA A 136 3.30 -34.16 -38.32
CA ALA A 136 2.42 -34.95 -39.17
C ALA A 136 3.10 -35.31 -40.49
N ASP A 137 3.00 -36.58 -40.88
CA ASP A 137 3.49 -37.03 -42.19
C ASP A 137 2.40 -36.91 -43.26
N LYS A 138 1.14 -37.12 -42.88
CA LYS A 138 -0.03 -36.95 -43.75
C LYS A 138 -1.04 -35.98 -43.14
N VAL A 139 -1.61 -35.14 -44.00
CA VAL A 139 -2.59 -34.12 -43.62
C VAL A 139 -3.75 -34.15 -44.59
N TRP A 140 -4.92 -34.58 -44.13
CA TRP A 140 -6.17 -34.53 -44.91
C TRP A 140 -6.89 -33.22 -44.66
N ILE A 141 -7.56 -32.72 -45.69
CA ILE A 141 -8.42 -31.55 -45.63
C ILE A 141 -9.74 -31.91 -46.32
N ALA A 142 -10.84 -31.71 -45.60
CA ALA A 142 -12.19 -31.72 -46.15
C ALA A 142 -12.82 -30.35 -45.91
N SER A 143 -13.32 -29.71 -46.96
CA SER A 143 -14.01 -28.43 -46.83
C SER A 143 -14.95 -28.19 -47.99
N ASN A 144 -16.23 -27.95 -47.70
CA ASN A 144 -17.29 -28.01 -48.72
C ASN A 144 -17.17 -29.32 -49.53
N ASN A 145 -17.11 -29.24 -50.86
CA ASN A 145 -16.94 -30.39 -51.75
C ASN A 145 -15.48 -30.76 -52.03
N PHE A 146 -14.49 -30.10 -51.40
CA PHE A 146 -13.08 -30.51 -51.50
C PHE A 146 -12.76 -31.61 -50.48
N SER A 147 -12.08 -32.67 -50.93
CA SER A 147 -11.49 -33.69 -50.06
C SER A 147 -10.16 -34.19 -50.63
N PHE A 148 -9.06 -33.81 -49.99
CA PHE A 148 -7.71 -34.13 -50.46
C PHE A 148 -6.74 -34.26 -49.28
N TYR A 149 -5.51 -34.73 -49.55
CA TYR A 149 -4.46 -34.78 -48.54
C TYR A 149 -3.10 -34.36 -49.10
N PHE A 150 -2.20 -34.07 -48.18
CA PHE A 150 -0.77 -33.83 -48.40
C PHE A 150 0.04 -34.94 -47.76
N ASP A 151 1.14 -35.34 -48.39
CA ASP A 151 2.02 -36.41 -47.94
C ASP A 151 3.48 -35.95 -47.94
N LYS A 152 3.99 -35.57 -46.77
CA LYS A 152 5.36 -35.09 -46.58
C LYS A 152 6.43 -36.04 -47.10
N THR A 153 6.13 -37.35 -47.17
CA THR A 153 7.08 -38.37 -47.64
C THR A 153 7.28 -38.37 -49.15
N THR A 154 6.40 -37.68 -49.88
CA THR A 154 6.43 -37.60 -51.34
C THR A 154 7.07 -36.29 -51.85
N PRO A 155 7.64 -36.29 -53.07
CA PRO A 155 8.22 -35.08 -53.67
C PRO A 155 7.18 -33.95 -53.82
N LEU A 156 7.47 -32.76 -53.30
CA LEU A 156 6.54 -31.62 -53.12
C LEU A 156 5.30 -31.92 -52.27
N GLY A 157 5.25 -33.03 -51.53
CA GLY A 157 4.01 -33.48 -50.92
C GLY A 157 3.48 -32.64 -49.76
N MET A 158 4.22 -31.62 -49.30
CA MET A 158 3.69 -30.59 -48.40
C MET A 158 2.77 -29.58 -49.11
N VAL A 159 2.81 -29.49 -50.44
CA VAL A 159 2.12 -28.48 -51.26
C VAL A 159 1.37 -29.11 -52.45
N ASP A 160 1.66 -30.35 -52.81
CA ASP A 160 1.03 -31.08 -53.90
C ASP A 160 -0.19 -31.89 -53.40
N PRO A 161 -1.44 -31.42 -53.63
CA PRO A 161 -2.62 -32.06 -53.06
C PRO A 161 -3.00 -33.33 -53.82
N VAL A 162 -3.41 -34.39 -53.12
CA VAL A 162 -3.90 -35.64 -53.71
C VAL A 162 -5.37 -35.83 -53.31
N TRP A 163 -6.26 -36.01 -54.28
CA TRP A 163 -7.67 -36.29 -53.99
C TRP A 163 -7.81 -37.60 -53.21
N ALA A 164 -8.56 -37.59 -52.11
CA ALA A 164 -8.78 -38.78 -51.29
C ALA A 164 -10.04 -38.66 -50.44
N LYS A 165 -10.56 -39.80 -49.99
CA LYS A 165 -11.59 -39.83 -48.95
C LYS A 165 -10.99 -39.32 -47.64
N PHE A 166 -11.73 -38.44 -46.94
CA PHE A 166 -11.36 -37.98 -45.61
C PHE A 166 -11.47 -39.14 -44.59
N PRO A 167 -10.61 -39.20 -43.55
CA PRO A 167 -10.69 -40.23 -42.52
C PRO A 167 -12.04 -40.20 -41.78
N ASP A 168 -12.54 -41.37 -41.40
CA ASP A 168 -13.83 -41.47 -40.71
C ASP A 168 -13.71 -40.99 -39.25
N PHE A 169 -14.60 -40.06 -38.88
CA PHE A 169 -14.80 -39.53 -37.52
C PHE A 169 -16.30 -39.52 -37.18
N PRO A 170 -16.67 -39.62 -35.90
CA PRO A 170 -18.06 -39.55 -35.45
C PRO A 170 -18.84 -38.36 -36.04
N GLU A 171 -20.13 -38.57 -36.32
CA GLU A 171 -20.98 -37.57 -36.97
C GLU A 171 -21.05 -36.25 -36.18
N GLN A 172 -21.03 -36.32 -34.84
CA GLN A 172 -21.03 -35.13 -33.97
C GLN A 172 -19.78 -34.25 -34.07
N LEU A 173 -18.73 -34.70 -34.76
CA LEU A 173 -17.48 -33.95 -34.99
C LEU A 173 -17.36 -33.42 -36.42
N GLN A 174 -18.33 -33.72 -37.28
CA GLN A 174 -18.34 -33.23 -38.66
C GLN A 174 -18.58 -31.72 -38.66
N MET A 175 -17.64 -30.98 -39.25
CA MET A 175 -17.71 -29.52 -39.40
C MET A 175 -17.45 -29.14 -40.87
N ASN A 176 -17.79 -27.91 -41.25
CA ASN A 176 -17.72 -27.51 -42.65
C ASN A 176 -16.28 -27.50 -43.21
N THR A 177 -15.30 -27.13 -42.39
CA THR A 177 -13.86 -27.30 -42.69
C THR A 177 -13.23 -28.20 -41.64
N MET A 178 -12.57 -29.27 -42.09
CA MET A 178 -11.89 -30.25 -41.26
C MET A 178 -10.49 -30.52 -41.79
N ILE A 179 -9.53 -30.56 -40.88
CA ILE A 179 -8.13 -30.89 -41.13
C ILE A 179 -7.77 -32.05 -40.22
N CYS A 180 -7.30 -33.16 -40.77
CA CYS A 180 -6.86 -34.32 -39.99
C CYS A 180 -5.35 -34.51 -40.16
N LEU A 181 -4.62 -34.60 -39.06
CA LEU A 181 -3.19 -34.86 -39.02
C LEU A 181 -2.93 -36.30 -38.58
N LYS A 182 -2.13 -37.05 -39.35
CA LYS A 182 -1.59 -38.35 -38.90
C LYS A 182 -0.22 -38.15 -38.28
N ILE A 183 -0.16 -38.37 -36.97
CA ILE A 183 1.05 -38.32 -36.17
C ILE A 183 1.56 -39.76 -36.06
N GLU A 184 2.66 -40.09 -36.72
CA GLU A 184 3.18 -41.47 -36.73
C GLU A 184 4.06 -41.78 -35.53
N LYS A 185 4.88 -40.82 -35.08
CA LYS A 185 5.85 -41.03 -34.00
C LYS A 185 5.18 -40.99 -32.62
N GLN A 186 5.45 -41.99 -31.80
CA GLN A 186 4.91 -42.06 -30.44
C GLN A 186 5.34 -40.87 -29.57
N GLU A 187 6.58 -40.42 -29.70
CA GLU A 187 7.09 -39.24 -28.97
C GLU A 187 6.27 -37.98 -29.27
N ASP A 188 5.95 -37.73 -30.55
CA ASP A 188 5.13 -36.58 -30.96
C ASP A 188 3.67 -36.73 -30.49
N ARG A 189 3.13 -37.96 -30.49
CA ARG A 189 1.78 -38.25 -29.94
C ARG A 189 1.70 -37.92 -28.45
N ASP A 190 2.73 -38.28 -27.70
CA ASP A 190 2.81 -38.02 -26.26
C ASP A 190 2.86 -36.52 -25.98
N VAL A 191 3.66 -35.78 -26.75
CA VAL A 191 3.71 -34.31 -26.69
C VAL A 191 2.36 -33.69 -27.01
N VAL A 192 1.71 -34.06 -28.12
CA VAL A 192 0.40 -33.51 -28.51
C VAL A 192 -0.67 -33.80 -27.45
N ARG A 193 -0.68 -35.01 -26.90
CA ARG A 193 -1.60 -35.41 -25.84
C ARG A 193 -1.42 -34.56 -24.59
N GLU A 194 -0.18 -34.36 -24.15
CA GLU A 194 0.13 -33.50 -23.00
C GLU A 194 -0.30 -32.04 -23.24
N GLN A 195 -0.02 -31.52 -24.43
CA GLN A 195 -0.24 -30.11 -24.79
C GLN A 195 -1.72 -29.75 -24.87
N LEU A 196 -2.54 -30.64 -25.43
CA LEU A 196 -4.00 -30.47 -25.49
C LEU A 196 -4.66 -30.40 -24.10
N THR A 197 -3.98 -30.90 -23.06
CA THR A 197 -4.46 -30.83 -21.67
C THR A 197 -3.86 -29.64 -20.90
N LYS A 198 -2.59 -29.30 -21.15
CA LYS A 198 -1.81 -28.34 -20.34
C LYS A 198 -1.73 -26.91 -20.89
N VAL A 199 -1.83 -26.73 -22.21
CA VAL A 199 -1.49 -25.45 -22.86
C VAL A 199 -2.71 -24.68 -23.37
N LEU A 200 -3.79 -25.39 -23.67
CA LEU A 200 -5.05 -24.77 -24.05
C LEU A 200 -5.85 -24.42 -22.80
N GLU A 201 -5.81 -23.15 -22.43
CA GLU A 201 -6.67 -22.54 -21.42
C GLU A 201 -7.66 -21.57 -22.08
N PRO A 202 -8.82 -21.28 -21.47
CA PRO A 202 -9.77 -20.31 -22.00
C PRO A 202 -9.17 -18.92 -22.26
N SER A 203 -8.22 -18.48 -21.43
CA SER A 203 -7.50 -17.22 -21.61
C SER A 203 -6.56 -17.23 -22.81
N SER A 204 -6.23 -18.40 -23.40
CA SER A 204 -5.37 -18.51 -24.57
C SER A 204 -6.00 -17.95 -25.84
N PHE A 205 -7.32 -17.74 -25.86
CA PHE A 205 -8.01 -17.27 -27.07
C PHE A 205 -9.07 -16.19 -26.79
N MET A 206 -9.09 -15.62 -25.58
CA MET A 206 -10.04 -14.57 -25.20
C MET A 206 -9.88 -13.25 -25.99
N PHE A 207 -8.74 -13.06 -26.67
CA PHE A 207 -8.45 -11.89 -27.50
C PHE A 207 -8.57 -12.15 -29.01
N LEU A 208 -9.04 -13.34 -29.39
CA LEU A 208 -9.40 -13.65 -30.77
C LEU A 208 -10.60 -12.82 -31.22
N ARG A 209 -10.70 -12.58 -32.53
CA ARG A 209 -11.67 -11.63 -33.11
C ARG A 209 -13.02 -12.25 -33.43
N ARG A 210 -13.03 -13.52 -33.83
CA ARG A 210 -14.19 -14.26 -34.33
C ARG A 210 -14.46 -15.49 -33.49
N LEU A 211 -13.43 -16.28 -33.20
CA LEU A 211 -13.59 -17.57 -32.54
C LEU A 211 -13.99 -17.40 -31.08
N THR A 212 -15.17 -17.90 -30.72
CA THR A 212 -15.74 -17.74 -29.36
C THR A 212 -15.70 -19.01 -28.53
N LYS A 213 -15.62 -20.17 -29.17
CA LYS A 213 -15.69 -21.48 -28.53
C LYS A 213 -14.70 -22.47 -29.13
N VAL A 214 -14.01 -23.19 -28.25
CA VAL A 214 -13.08 -24.27 -28.60
C VAL A 214 -13.46 -25.52 -27.83
N ARG A 215 -13.71 -26.62 -28.54
CA ARG A 215 -13.93 -27.95 -27.95
C ARG A 215 -12.69 -28.81 -28.14
N VAL A 216 -12.33 -29.55 -27.11
CA VAL A 216 -11.26 -30.55 -27.14
C VAL A 216 -11.87 -31.89 -26.76
N VAL A 217 -11.78 -32.88 -27.66
CA VAL A 217 -12.42 -34.19 -27.54
C VAL A 217 -11.34 -35.27 -27.59
N ARG A 218 -11.41 -36.27 -26.70
CA ARG A 218 -10.60 -37.48 -26.76
C ARG A 218 -11.45 -38.67 -27.14
N LEU A 219 -10.98 -39.37 -28.16
CA LEU A 219 -11.62 -40.56 -28.71
C LEU A 219 -10.75 -41.78 -28.47
N ASP A 220 -11.39 -42.92 -28.19
CA ASP A 220 -10.71 -44.21 -28.23
C ASP A 220 -10.59 -44.74 -29.68
N ASP A 221 -10.06 -45.95 -29.83
CA ASP A 221 -9.85 -46.58 -31.15
C ASP A 221 -11.15 -46.91 -31.89
N PHE A 222 -12.29 -46.98 -31.18
CA PHE A 222 -13.62 -47.22 -31.75
C PHE A 222 -14.33 -45.91 -32.14
N GLY A 223 -13.77 -44.76 -31.76
CA GLY A 223 -14.35 -43.44 -32.00
C GLY A 223 -15.30 -42.98 -30.89
N ASP A 224 -15.33 -43.69 -29.75
CA ASP A 224 -16.14 -43.30 -28.60
C ASP A 224 -15.45 -42.20 -27.81
N THR A 225 -16.24 -41.21 -27.38
CA THR A 225 -15.73 -40.08 -26.59
C THR A 225 -15.59 -40.46 -25.12
N PHE A 226 -14.36 -40.41 -24.60
CA PHE A 226 -14.10 -40.67 -23.18
C PHE A 226 -13.74 -39.41 -22.38
N GLU A 227 -13.36 -38.32 -23.05
CA GLU A 227 -13.10 -37.03 -22.41
C GLU A 227 -13.50 -35.88 -23.35
N GLU A 228 -14.23 -34.91 -22.82
CA GLU A 228 -14.56 -33.66 -23.53
C GLU A 228 -14.32 -32.45 -22.63
N LEU A 229 -13.66 -31.45 -23.21
CA LEU A 229 -13.44 -30.14 -22.62
C LEU A 229 -14.01 -29.07 -23.56
N THR A 230 -14.86 -28.21 -23.04
CA THR A 230 -15.33 -27.03 -23.77
C THR A 230 -14.75 -25.78 -23.12
N MET A 231 -14.21 -24.89 -23.94
CA MET A 231 -13.71 -23.59 -23.51
C MET A 231 -14.40 -22.50 -24.31
N SER A 232 -14.78 -21.41 -23.66
CA SER A 232 -15.39 -20.27 -24.32
C SER A 232 -15.03 -18.97 -23.63
N HIS A 233 -15.25 -17.87 -24.32
CA HIS A 233 -15.22 -16.53 -23.73
C HIS A 233 -16.46 -15.75 -24.16
N ASP A 234 -16.88 -14.85 -23.28
CA ASP A 234 -18.03 -13.98 -23.46
C ASP A 234 -17.66 -12.58 -23.03
N HIS A 235 -18.06 -11.60 -23.85
CA HIS A 235 -17.67 -10.20 -23.77
C HIS A 235 -18.92 -9.38 -23.46
N ARG A 236 -18.88 -8.59 -22.39
CA ARG A 236 -20.01 -7.72 -22.02
C ARG A 236 -19.52 -6.34 -21.62
N PRO A 237 -20.27 -5.27 -21.94
CA PRO A 237 -20.02 -3.97 -21.34
C PRO A 237 -20.08 -4.07 -19.82
N PHE A 238 -19.06 -3.53 -19.14
CA PHE A 238 -19.08 -3.34 -17.69
C PHE A 238 -19.61 -1.95 -17.36
N ASP A 239 -19.10 -0.95 -18.08
CA ASP A 239 -19.60 0.43 -18.13
C ASP A 239 -19.25 1.05 -19.50
N ASP A 240 -19.44 2.37 -19.66
CA ASP A 240 -19.14 3.09 -20.92
C ASP A 240 -17.65 3.07 -21.32
N SER A 241 -16.77 2.64 -20.42
CA SER A 241 -15.31 2.74 -20.56
C SER A 241 -14.56 1.42 -20.40
N LEU A 242 -15.21 0.41 -19.81
CA LEU A 242 -14.64 -0.90 -19.50
C LEU A 242 -15.56 -2.02 -19.98
N GLU A 243 -14.93 -3.12 -20.37
CA GLU A 243 -15.57 -4.38 -20.72
C GLU A 243 -15.24 -5.43 -19.66
N ILE A 244 -16.15 -6.38 -19.44
CA ILE A 244 -15.88 -7.58 -18.65
C ILE A 244 -15.86 -8.81 -19.57
N VAL A 245 -14.76 -9.55 -19.53
CA VAL A 245 -14.64 -10.82 -20.25
C VAL A 245 -14.68 -11.97 -19.25
N THR A 246 -15.60 -12.89 -19.49
CA THR A 246 -15.73 -14.11 -18.70
C THR A 246 -15.27 -15.28 -19.55
N THR A 247 -14.19 -15.93 -19.13
CA THR A 247 -13.70 -17.14 -19.78
C THR A 247 -14.21 -18.36 -19.01
N THR A 248 -14.76 -19.34 -19.71
CA THR A 248 -15.33 -20.56 -19.10
C THR A 248 -14.59 -21.79 -19.59
N ARG A 249 -14.26 -22.70 -18.67
CA ARG A 249 -13.77 -24.06 -18.95
C ARG A 249 -14.77 -25.06 -18.38
N SER A 250 -15.24 -26.00 -19.17
CA SER A 250 -16.21 -27.02 -18.75
C SER A 250 -15.69 -28.41 -19.07
N LYS A 251 -15.72 -29.32 -18.08
CA LYS A 251 -15.37 -30.74 -18.21
C LYS A 251 -16.45 -31.59 -17.54
N GLY A 252 -17.29 -32.24 -18.34
CA GLY A 252 -18.52 -32.90 -17.86
C GLY A 252 -19.43 -31.90 -17.13
N VAL A 253 -19.80 -32.22 -15.89
CA VAL A 253 -20.69 -31.37 -15.05
C VAL A 253 -19.93 -30.22 -14.37
N LYS A 254 -18.58 -30.26 -14.33
CA LYS A 254 -17.77 -29.22 -13.68
C LYS A 254 -17.54 -28.06 -14.64
N SER A 255 -17.68 -26.83 -14.15
CA SER A 255 -17.31 -25.61 -14.87
C SER A 255 -16.50 -24.68 -13.98
N TRP A 256 -15.50 -24.03 -14.58
CA TRP A 256 -14.64 -23.03 -13.97
C TRP A 256 -14.74 -21.74 -14.77
N LYS A 257 -14.83 -20.61 -14.08
CA LYS A 257 -14.94 -19.29 -14.70
C LYS A 257 -13.84 -18.39 -14.17
N SER A 258 -13.26 -17.60 -15.08
CA SER A 258 -12.34 -16.51 -14.76
C SER A 258 -12.87 -15.22 -15.36
N ARG A 259 -12.68 -14.11 -14.66
CA ARG A 259 -13.20 -12.80 -15.06
C ARG A 259 -12.08 -11.78 -15.17
N TYR A 260 -12.18 -10.94 -16.20
CA TYR A 260 -11.19 -9.91 -16.50
C TYR A 260 -11.90 -8.61 -16.83
N LEU A 261 -11.47 -7.50 -16.21
CA LEU A 261 -11.86 -6.16 -16.67
C LEU A 261 -10.90 -5.71 -17.76
N ILE A 262 -11.43 -5.39 -18.93
CA ILE A 262 -10.68 -4.96 -20.09
C ILE A 262 -10.79 -3.46 -20.27
N SER A 263 -9.63 -2.80 -20.39
CA SER A 263 -9.51 -1.40 -20.76
C SER A 263 -8.84 -1.26 -22.11
N ASP A 264 -9.60 -0.71 -23.07
CA ASP A 264 -9.15 -0.45 -24.43
C ASP A 264 -8.46 0.90 -24.57
N TYR A 265 -7.38 0.95 -25.35
CA TYR A 265 -6.65 2.17 -25.68
C TYR A 265 -6.24 2.16 -27.16
N VAL A 266 -6.59 3.23 -27.88
CA VAL A 266 -6.19 3.40 -29.29
C VAL A 266 -4.82 4.06 -29.34
N ALA A 267 -3.81 3.32 -29.80
CA ALA A 267 -2.49 3.84 -30.09
C ALA A 267 -2.50 4.49 -31.48
N ARG A 268 -2.10 5.75 -31.56
CA ARG A 268 -2.09 6.57 -32.79
C ARG A 268 -0.67 6.97 -33.17
N ASP A 269 -0.51 7.49 -34.38
CA ASP A 269 0.80 7.89 -34.93
C ASP A 269 1.79 6.71 -34.93
N MET A 270 1.31 5.55 -35.36
CA MET A 270 2.12 4.35 -35.46
C MET A 270 3.12 4.46 -36.63
N PRO A 271 4.38 4.04 -36.44
CA PRO A 271 5.39 4.16 -37.48
C PRO A 271 5.12 3.18 -38.62
N PRO A 272 5.40 3.56 -39.88
CA PRO A 272 5.28 2.63 -41.00
C PRO A 272 6.27 1.49 -40.85
N THR A 273 5.85 0.29 -41.20
CA THR A 273 6.71 -0.90 -41.29
C THR A 273 6.38 -1.66 -42.57
N GLU A 274 7.31 -2.49 -43.04
CA GLU A 274 7.10 -3.33 -44.24
C GLU A 274 5.83 -4.19 -44.13
N LEU A 275 5.45 -4.57 -42.90
CA LEU A 275 4.33 -5.47 -42.58
C LEU A 275 3.01 -4.74 -42.34
N ARG A 276 3.06 -3.43 -42.10
CA ARG A 276 1.91 -2.61 -41.74
C ARG A 276 1.93 -1.31 -42.55
N GLN A 277 1.96 -1.45 -43.87
CA GLN A 277 1.90 -0.31 -44.76
C GLN A 277 0.53 0.36 -44.65
N GLY A 278 0.51 1.66 -44.41
CA GLY A 278 -0.72 2.46 -44.29
C GLY A 278 -1.46 2.34 -42.94
N VAL A 279 -0.99 1.52 -42.00
CA VAL A 279 -1.61 1.40 -40.67
C VAL A 279 -1.01 2.43 -39.73
N THR A 280 -1.80 3.45 -39.36
CA THR A 280 -1.38 4.56 -38.49
C THR A 280 -1.94 4.46 -37.08
N GLU A 281 -2.91 3.58 -36.84
CA GLU A 281 -3.55 3.38 -35.55
C GLU A 281 -3.70 1.88 -35.24
N THR A 282 -3.67 1.50 -33.97
CA THR A 282 -3.89 0.13 -33.51
C THR A 282 -4.45 0.11 -32.09
N LEU A 283 -4.92 -1.05 -31.62
CA LEU A 283 -5.55 -1.21 -30.32
C LEU A 283 -4.63 -1.90 -29.31
N ILE A 284 -4.58 -1.35 -28.09
CA ILE A 284 -4.00 -1.99 -26.91
C ILE A 284 -5.14 -2.33 -25.97
N LYS A 285 -5.24 -3.60 -25.56
CA LYS A 285 -6.17 -4.07 -24.53
C LYS A 285 -5.39 -4.48 -23.29
N LEU A 286 -5.76 -3.93 -22.14
CA LEU A 286 -5.22 -4.32 -20.82
C LEU A 286 -6.31 -5.07 -20.07
N ALA A 287 -6.05 -6.31 -19.66
CA ALA A 287 -7.04 -7.13 -18.97
C ALA A 287 -6.60 -7.45 -17.54
N PHE A 288 -7.42 -7.02 -16.57
CA PHE A 288 -7.16 -7.09 -15.13
C PHE A 288 -7.97 -8.25 -14.51
N PRO A 289 -7.31 -9.33 -14.03
CA PRO A 289 -8.01 -10.49 -13.44
C PRO A 289 -8.71 -10.12 -12.13
N ILE A 290 -9.99 -10.48 -11.98
CA ILE A 290 -10.78 -10.20 -10.78
C ILE A 290 -11.50 -11.45 -10.25
N ASN A 291 -11.72 -11.49 -8.94
CA ASN A 291 -12.52 -12.54 -8.30
C ASN A 291 -14.01 -12.19 -8.30
N ASP A 292 -14.80 -13.04 -7.64
CA ASP A 292 -16.25 -12.88 -7.67
C ASP A 292 -16.77 -11.63 -6.94
N GLN A 293 -15.99 -11.15 -5.98
CA GLN A 293 -16.22 -9.94 -5.20
C GLN A 293 -15.62 -8.69 -5.88
N GLN A 294 -15.20 -8.79 -7.14
CA GLN A 294 -14.52 -7.74 -7.90
C GLN A 294 -13.27 -7.21 -7.20
N GLN A 295 -12.48 -8.12 -6.60
CA GLN A 295 -11.16 -7.81 -6.05
C GLN A 295 -10.05 -8.32 -6.97
N PRO A 296 -8.86 -7.69 -6.96
CA PRO A 296 -7.74 -8.10 -7.78
C PRO A 296 -7.29 -9.54 -7.52
N ILE A 297 -7.02 -10.29 -8.59
CA ILE A 297 -6.27 -11.55 -8.53
C ILE A 297 -4.87 -11.28 -9.06
N ILE A 298 -3.87 -11.39 -8.18
CA ILE A 298 -2.47 -11.08 -8.51
C ILE A 298 -1.73 -12.38 -8.82
N ALA A 299 -1.35 -12.53 -10.09
CA ALA A 299 -0.51 -13.63 -10.59
C ALA A 299 0.19 -13.18 -11.87
N LYS A 300 1.35 -13.76 -12.19
CA LYS A 300 2.10 -13.44 -13.42
C LYS A 300 1.28 -13.82 -14.66
N GLN A 301 1.07 -12.87 -15.56
CA GLN A 301 0.22 -13.01 -16.74
C GLN A 301 1.01 -13.04 -18.05
N TYR A 302 0.36 -13.47 -19.13
CA TYR A 302 0.94 -13.51 -20.47
C TYR A 302 0.75 -12.19 -21.24
N VAL A 303 1.64 -11.97 -22.21
CA VAL A 303 1.42 -11.01 -23.30
C VAL A 303 0.90 -11.74 -24.52
N TYR A 304 0.04 -11.04 -25.24
CA TYR A 304 -0.70 -11.54 -26.38
C TYR A 304 -0.42 -10.70 -27.62
N ALA A 305 -0.44 -11.40 -28.75
CA ALA A 305 -0.66 -10.86 -30.08
C ALA A 305 -1.77 -11.71 -30.71
N PHE A 306 -3.00 -11.50 -30.23
CA PHE A 306 -4.21 -12.33 -30.41
C PHE A 306 -4.14 -13.68 -29.69
N LEU A 307 -3.00 -14.35 -29.75
CA LEU A 307 -2.66 -15.56 -28.99
C LEU A 307 -1.51 -15.29 -28.00
N PRO A 308 -1.36 -16.12 -26.95
CA PRO A 308 -0.27 -16.00 -25.98
C PRO A 308 1.10 -16.08 -26.68
N VAL A 309 1.99 -15.15 -26.32
CA VAL A 309 3.35 -15.06 -26.85
C VAL A 309 4.35 -15.55 -25.80
N CYS A 310 4.38 -14.89 -24.65
CA CYS A 310 5.29 -15.20 -23.54
C CYS A 310 4.79 -14.61 -22.22
N SER A 311 5.34 -15.08 -21.09
CA SER A 311 4.99 -14.53 -19.77
C SER A 311 5.53 -13.09 -19.64
N SER A 312 4.64 -12.15 -19.34
CA SER A 312 4.97 -10.74 -19.18
C SER A 312 5.75 -10.45 -17.88
N GLY A 313 5.51 -11.25 -16.85
CA GLY A 313 5.91 -10.95 -15.46
C GLY A 313 5.05 -9.86 -14.78
N LEU A 314 4.03 -9.33 -15.45
CA LEU A 314 3.09 -8.35 -14.93
C LEU A 314 1.85 -9.04 -14.35
N PRO A 315 1.14 -8.40 -13.41
CA PRO A 315 -0.05 -8.98 -12.77
C PRO A 315 -1.35 -8.82 -13.59
N PHE A 316 -1.25 -8.41 -14.86
CA PHE A 316 -2.36 -8.20 -15.80
C PHE A 316 -1.94 -8.59 -17.21
N LEU A 317 -2.90 -8.93 -18.06
CA LEU A 317 -2.65 -9.36 -19.44
C LEU A 317 -2.53 -8.13 -20.35
N ILE A 318 -1.65 -8.23 -21.34
CA ILE A 318 -1.50 -7.19 -22.37
C ILE A 318 -1.74 -7.84 -23.73
N GLN A 319 -2.70 -7.31 -24.46
CA GLN A 319 -2.92 -7.64 -25.86
C GLN A 319 -2.63 -6.40 -26.71
N ALA A 320 -1.74 -6.54 -27.68
CA ALA A 320 -1.46 -5.50 -28.66
C ALA A 320 -0.96 -6.13 -29.97
N ASP A 321 -0.99 -5.35 -31.04
CA ASP A 321 -0.52 -5.76 -32.36
C ASP A 321 1.03 -5.77 -32.42
N PHE A 322 1.68 -6.62 -31.63
CA PHE A 322 3.14 -6.72 -31.59
C PHE A 322 3.71 -7.35 -32.86
N LEU A 323 4.89 -6.89 -33.29
CA LEU A 323 5.74 -7.66 -34.20
C LEU A 323 6.55 -8.68 -33.40
N LEU A 324 6.45 -9.95 -33.77
CA LEU A 324 7.12 -11.03 -33.07
C LEU A 324 8.44 -11.41 -33.75
N VAL A 325 9.33 -12.06 -33.01
CA VAL A 325 10.49 -12.75 -33.61
C VAL A 325 10.02 -13.95 -34.44
N ALA A 326 10.92 -14.51 -35.26
CA ALA A 326 10.57 -15.61 -36.17
C ALA A 326 9.93 -16.83 -35.48
N SER A 327 10.36 -17.14 -34.24
CA SER A 327 9.78 -18.24 -33.45
C SER A 327 8.38 -17.95 -32.91
N ARG A 328 7.88 -16.72 -33.03
CA ARG A 328 6.61 -16.21 -32.46
C ARG A 328 6.49 -16.31 -30.92
N GLN A 329 7.54 -16.71 -30.22
CA GLN A 329 7.58 -16.84 -28.75
C GLN A 329 8.16 -15.59 -28.05
N GLY A 330 8.28 -14.46 -28.75
CA GLY A 330 8.83 -13.24 -28.18
C GLY A 330 8.57 -12.00 -29.04
N ILE A 331 8.66 -10.84 -28.40
CA ILE A 331 8.47 -9.54 -29.04
C ILE A 331 9.77 -9.12 -29.72
N ASP A 332 9.72 -8.70 -30.98
CA ASP A 332 10.89 -8.15 -31.67
C ASP A 332 11.15 -6.70 -31.22
N GLU A 333 11.96 -6.53 -30.17
CA GLU A 333 12.29 -5.22 -29.58
C GLU A 333 12.99 -4.26 -30.55
N SER A 334 13.57 -4.78 -31.64
CA SER A 334 14.27 -3.96 -32.62
C SER A 334 13.32 -3.17 -33.52
N GLN A 335 12.03 -3.52 -33.56
CA GLN A 335 11.04 -2.87 -34.41
C GLN A 335 10.62 -1.50 -33.86
N PRO A 336 10.63 -0.43 -34.67
CA PRO A 336 10.09 0.88 -34.26
C PRO A 336 8.63 0.80 -33.82
N TRP A 337 7.83 -0.07 -34.45
CA TRP A 337 6.44 -0.31 -34.09
C TRP A 337 6.27 -0.75 -32.63
N ASN A 338 7.02 -1.76 -32.19
CA ASN A 338 6.92 -2.27 -30.81
C ASN A 338 7.43 -1.25 -29.79
N ARG A 339 8.47 -0.47 -30.13
CA ARG A 339 8.93 0.64 -29.29
C ARG A 339 7.83 1.70 -29.13
N ARG A 340 7.12 2.03 -30.22
CA ARG A 340 5.97 2.95 -30.17
C ARG A 340 4.82 2.39 -29.33
N LEU A 341 4.50 1.09 -29.47
CA LEU A 341 3.51 0.42 -28.62
C LEU A 341 3.88 0.52 -27.13
N GLN A 342 5.15 0.29 -26.77
CA GLN A 342 5.63 0.43 -25.39
C GLN A 342 5.39 1.83 -24.83
N ASP A 343 5.62 2.87 -25.61
CA ASP A 343 5.36 4.25 -25.19
C ASP A 343 3.85 4.49 -24.97
N HIS A 344 3.00 3.99 -25.87
CA HIS A 344 1.55 4.06 -25.71
C HIS A 344 1.03 3.24 -24.52
N MET A 345 1.67 2.14 -24.16
CA MET A 345 1.28 1.33 -22.99
C MET A 345 1.36 2.10 -21.69
N VAL A 346 2.28 3.07 -21.55
CA VAL A 346 2.32 3.96 -20.38
C VAL A 346 1.01 4.75 -20.26
N HIS A 347 0.53 5.30 -21.38
CA HIS A 347 -0.71 6.05 -21.43
C HIS A 347 -1.93 5.14 -21.23
N ALA A 348 -1.92 3.95 -21.84
CA ALA A 348 -2.97 2.95 -21.68
C ALA A 348 -3.13 2.53 -20.21
N LEU A 349 -2.02 2.32 -19.48
CA LEU A 349 -2.04 1.97 -18.07
C LEU A 349 -2.61 3.08 -17.19
N ILE A 350 -2.20 4.34 -17.41
CA ILE A 350 -2.73 5.47 -16.66
C ILE A 350 -4.24 5.60 -16.89
N GLN A 351 -4.67 5.54 -18.15
CA GLN A 351 -6.09 5.60 -18.51
C GLN A 351 -6.87 4.44 -17.90
N ALA A 352 -6.32 3.23 -17.90
CA ALA A 352 -6.95 2.07 -17.28
C ALA A 352 -7.15 2.29 -15.78
N PHE A 353 -6.12 2.74 -15.06
CA PHE A 353 -6.24 3.02 -13.62
C PHE A 353 -7.17 4.20 -13.29
N GLU A 354 -7.23 5.22 -14.15
CA GLU A 354 -8.24 6.28 -14.06
C GLU A 354 -9.68 5.75 -14.22
N ARG A 355 -9.89 4.75 -15.09
CA ARG A 355 -11.18 4.06 -15.23
C ARG A 355 -11.46 3.17 -14.01
N LEU A 356 -10.48 2.40 -13.54
CA LEU A 356 -10.62 1.57 -12.33
C LEU A 356 -10.92 2.40 -11.06
N ASN A 357 -10.47 3.65 -11.00
CA ASN A 357 -10.84 4.60 -9.94
C ASN A 357 -12.35 4.93 -9.88
N LYS A 358 -13.10 4.63 -10.93
CA LYS A 358 -14.57 4.80 -10.98
C LYS A 358 -15.32 3.52 -10.62
N THR A 359 -14.60 2.43 -10.32
CA THR A 359 -15.19 1.13 -9.97
C THR A 359 -14.91 0.76 -8.51
N ARG A 360 -15.33 -0.44 -8.09
CA ARG A 360 -15.03 -0.99 -6.77
C ARG A 360 -13.52 -1.22 -6.53
N LEU A 361 -12.72 -1.15 -7.59
CA LEU A 361 -11.26 -1.34 -7.54
C LEU A 361 -10.48 -0.08 -7.19
N LYS A 362 -11.14 1.07 -6.97
CA LYS A 362 -10.48 2.36 -6.70
C LYS A 362 -9.35 2.30 -5.67
N TYR A 363 -9.52 1.51 -4.61
CA TYR A 363 -8.53 1.39 -3.54
C TYR A 363 -7.63 0.15 -3.65
N THR A 364 -7.90 -0.76 -4.58
CA THR A 364 -7.23 -2.06 -4.70
C THR A 364 -6.51 -2.26 -6.02
N TRP A 365 -6.80 -1.48 -7.07
CA TRP A 365 -6.03 -1.51 -8.32
C TRP A 365 -4.51 -1.32 -8.15
N PRO A 366 -3.97 -0.62 -7.12
CA PRO A 366 -2.52 -0.53 -6.93
C PRO A 366 -1.85 -1.90 -6.75
N ALA A 367 -2.59 -2.95 -6.39
CA ALA A 367 -2.07 -4.32 -6.36
C ALA A 367 -1.61 -4.82 -7.75
N TYR A 368 -2.09 -4.22 -8.84
CA TYR A 368 -1.62 -4.51 -10.21
C TYR A 368 -0.35 -3.76 -10.60
N LEU A 369 0.26 -2.98 -9.70
CA LEU A 369 1.52 -2.31 -10.01
C LEU A 369 2.62 -3.34 -10.27
N PRO A 370 3.48 -3.14 -11.29
CA PRO A 370 4.57 -4.06 -11.59
C PRO A 370 5.54 -4.22 -10.40
N GLU A 371 6.05 -5.43 -10.20
CA GLU A 371 7.09 -5.70 -9.19
C GLU A 371 8.42 -4.98 -9.50
N LYS A 372 9.33 -4.97 -8.51
CA LYS A 372 10.65 -4.33 -8.65
C LYS A 372 11.45 -4.84 -9.84
N GLN A 373 11.30 -6.10 -10.23
CA GLN A 373 11.92 -6.69 -11.42
C GLN A 373 10.86 -7.42 -12.23
N VAL A 374 10.76 -7.10 -13.52
CA VAL A 374 9.87 -7.80 -14.45
C VAL A 374 10.69 -8.83 -15.22
N ALA A 375 10.12 -10.00 -15.48
CA ALA A 375 10.85 -11.10 -16.12
C ALA A 375 11.38 -10.75 -17.54
N LEU A 376 10.67 -9.87 -18.25
CA LEU A 376 11.03 -9.44 -19.59
C LEU A 376 11.56 -8.00 -19.59
N ARG A 377 12.77 -7.82 -20.13
CA ARG A 377 13.44 -6.52 -20.26
C ARG A 377 12.61 -5.46 -21.00
N PHE A 378 11.81 -5.90 -21.98
CA PHE A 378 10.87 -5.02 -22.67
C PHE A 378 9.89 -4.33 -21.70
N PHE A 379 9.38 -5.04 -20.68
CA PHE A 379 8.43 -4.46 -19.72
C PHE A 379 9.10 -3.74 -18.55
N ASP A 380 10.38 -3.97 -18.27
CA ASP A 380 11.11 -3.16 -17.29
C ASP A 380 11.22 -1.69 -17.72
N LYS A 381 11.54 -1.43 -19.00
CA LYS A 381 11.57 -0.06 -19.55
C LYS A 381 10.19 0.61 -19.49
N LEU A 382 9.14 -0.16 -19.75
CA LEU A 382 7.75 0.31 -19.62
C LEU A 382 7.46 0.74 -18.18
N LYS A 383 7.81 -0.12 -17.21
CA LYS A 383 7.57 0.12 -15.78
C LYS A 383 8.21 1.42 -15.31
N ASP A 384 9.47 1.67 -15.64
CA ASP A 384 10.17 2.87 -15.17
C ASP A 384 9.52 4.15 -15.73
N LYS A 385 9.23 4.18 -17.03
CA LYS A 385 8.49 5.28 -17.68
C LYS A 385 7.11 5.47 -17.08
N PHE A 386 6.40 4.37 -16.80
CA PHE A 386 5.08 4.39 -16.19
C PHE A 386 5.13 4.97 -14.77
N LEU A 387 6.04 4.50 -13.92
CA LEU A 387 6.17 4.95 -12.53
C LEU A 387 6.53 6.44 -12.44
N ASP A 388 7.42 6.94 -13.31
CA ASP A 388 7.73 8.37 -13.38
C ASP A 388 6.49 9.21 -13.78
N ARG A 389 5.75 8.75 -14.79
CA ARG A 389 4.58 9.47 -15.28
C ARG A 389 3.43 9.47 -14.28
N VAL A 390 3.06 8.30 -13.74
CA VAL A 390 1.91 8.13 -12.83
C VAL A 390 2.10 8.90 -11.52
N LYS A 391 3.34 9.03 -11.03
CA LYS A 391 3.66 9.84 -9.84
C LYS A 391 3.29 11.31 -10.02
N ASN A 392 3.22 11.80 -11.25
CA ASN A 392 2.88 13.17 -11.60
C ASN A 392 1.41 13.35 -12.05
N THR A 393 0.62 12.27 -12.08
CA THR A 393 -0.81 12.27 -12.46
C THR A 393 -1.71 12.32 -11.22
N LYS A 394 -2.80 13.10 -11.26
CA LYS A 394 -3.78 13.14 -10.16
C LYS A 394 -4.64 11.86 -10.18
N ILE A 395 -4.19 10.82 -9.49
CA ILE A 395 -4.81 9.48 -9.59
C ILE A 395 -5.08 8.81 -8.25
N MET A 396 -4.46 9.26 -7.15
CA MET A 396 -4.67 8.66 -5.82
C MET A 396 -5.52 9.57 -4.96
N GLU A 397 -6.42 8.99 -4.17
CA GLU A 397 -7.29 9.75 -3.27
C GLU A 397 -6.57 10.08 -1.94
N SER A 398 -6.59 11.36 -1.56
CA SER A 398 -6.18 11.80 -0.24
C SER A 398 -7.25 11.48 0.81
N ARG A 399 -6.91 11.58 2.10
CA ARG A 399 -7.90 11.43 3.19
C ARG A 399 -9.04 12.46 3.10
N SER A 400 -8.79 13.63 2.52
CA SER A 400 -9.81 14.66 2.27
C SER A 400 -10.81 14.31 1.16
N GLY A 401 -10.62 13.19 0.45
CA GLY A 401 -11.46 12.76 -0.67
C GLY A 401 -11.04 13.32 -2.03
N GLU A 402 -10.05 14.22 -2.08
CA GLU A 402 -9.55 14.78 -3.34
C GLU A 402 -8.49 13.89 -4.00
N LEU A 403 -8.53 13.79 -5.34
CA LEU A 403 -7.47 13.16 -6.12
C LEU A 403 -6.22 14.05 -6.18
N ALA A 404 -5.08 13.46 -5.80
CA ALA A 404 -3.79 14.10 -5.77
C ALA A 404 -2.71 13.29 -6.50
N LYS A 405 -1.57 13.94 -6.74
CA LYS A 405 -0.41 13.32 -7.38
C LYS A 405 0.35 12.49 -6.34
N PRO A 406 0.66 11.21 -6.59
CA PRO A 406 1.41 10.39 -5.63
C PRO A 406 2.71 11.04 -5.15
N LYS A 407 3.42 11.77 -6.02
CA LYS A 407 4.68 12.45 -5.70
C LYS A 407 4.58 13.46 -4.55
N VAL A 408 3.42 14.09 -4.34
CA VAL A 408 3.21 15.10 -3.29
C VAL A 408 2.44 14.56 -2.08
N MET A 409 2.02 13.30 -2.15
CA MET A 409 1.30 12.64 -1.08
C MET A 409 2.27 12.03 -0.07
N MET A 410 1.78 11.80 1.14
CA MET A 410 2.57 11.20 2.22
C MET A 410 1.81 10.05 2.86
N LEU A 411 2.54 8.98 3.16
CA LEU A 411 2.09 7.94 4.09
C LEU A 411 2.28 8.44 5.52
N VAL A 412 1.39 8.01 6.42
CA VAL A 412 1.50 8.28 7.86
C VAL A 412 1.88 6.97 8.54
N PRO A 413 3.14 6.81 9.02
CA PRO A 413 3.54 5.68 9.85
C PRO A 413 2.74 5.58 11.15
N GLU A 414 2.63 4.37 11.70
CA GLU A 414 1.85 4.10 12.93
C GLU A 414 2.27 4.96 14.13
N GLN A 415 3.57 5.28 14.25
CA GLN A 415 4.09 6.11 15.34
C GLN A 415 3.51 7.54 15.37
N TYR A 416 2.93 8.03 14.27
CA TYR A 416 2.32 9.36 14.19
C TYR A 416 0.79 9.32 14.16
N LYS A 417 0.19 8.18 14.54
CA LYS A 417 -1.25 8.00 14.67
C LYS A 417 -1.65 7.85 16.14
N ASP A 418 -2.90 8.16 16.44
CA ASP A 418 -3.53 7.84 17.71
C ASP A 418 -4.03 6.38 17.72
N GLU A 419 -4.72 6.00 18.80
CA GLU A 419 -5.22 4.64 19.05
C GLU A 419 -6.28 4.20 18.02
N ASP A 420 -6.99 5.16 17.40
CA ASP A 420 -7.99 4.92 16.36
C ASP A 420 -7.35 4.88 14.95
N GLY A 421 -6.04 5.01 14.84
CA GLY A 421 -5.31 5.07 13.57
C GLY A 421 -5.42 6.42 12.86
N THR A 422 -5.89 7.46 13.55
CA THR A 422 -5.98 8.82 13.01
C THR A 422 -4.65 9.55 13.18
N PRO A 423 -4.12 10.20 12.12
CA PRO A 423 -2.91 11.02 12.23
C PRO A 423 -3.01 12.09 13.31
N LEU A 424 -2.01 12.16 14.20
CA LEU A 424 -1.98 13.10 15.32
C LEU A 424 -2.07 14.57 14.87
N LEU A 425 -1.48 14.88 13.71
CA LEU A 425 -1.48 16.22 13.10
C LEU A 425 -1.81 16.11 11.62
N THR A 426 -2.45 17.13 11.05
CA THR A 426 -2.86 17.18 9.64
C THR A 426 -2.26 18.42 8.96
N PRO A 427 -1.63 18.28 7.77
CA PRO A 427 -1.09 19.43 7.06
C PRO A 427 -2.23 20.25 6.43
N VAL A 428 -1.98 21.54 6.19
CA VAL A 428 -2.97 22.52 5.67
C VAL A 428 -3.66 22.06 4.38
N ASN A 429 -3.00 21.28 3.54
CA ASN A 429 -3.53 20.79 2.25
C ASN A 429 -3.82 19.26 2.26
N ASP A 430 -4.03 18.68 3.46
CA ASP A 430 -4.24 17.26 3.75
C ASP A 430 -3.73 16.29 2.66
N ARG A 431 -2.40 16.26 2.49
CA ARG A 431 -1.73 15.43 1.49
C ARG A 431 -1.52 13.99 1.94
N TYR A 432 -2.16 13.57 3.02
CA TYR A 432 -2.10 12.17 3.45
C TYR A 432 -2.92 11.29 2.54
N LEU A 433 -2.36 10.12 2.23
CA LEU A 433 -3.07 9.09 1.48
C LEU A 433 -4.29 8.60 2.27
N SER A 434 -5.40 8.35 1.56
CA SER A 434 -6.60 7.75 2.17
C SER A 434 -6.27 6.42 2.86
N THR A 435 -6.84 6.19 4.04
CA THR A 435 -6.64 4.97 4.84
C THR A 435 -7.28 3.72 4.23
N LYS A 436 -8.09 3.90 3.17
CA LYS A 436 -8.70 2.80 2.42
C LYS A 436 -7.72 2.05 1.51
N TYR A 437 -6.56 2.65 1.22
CA TYR A 437 -5.50 1.99 0.46
C TYR A 437 -4.66 1.08 1.35
N ASP A 438 -4.30 -0.08 0.83
CA ASP A 438 -3.25 -0.92 1.41
C ASP A 438 -1.88 -0.26 1.17
N THR A 439 -1.15 0.01 2.26
CA THR A 439 0.15 0.69 2.23
C THR A 439 1.22 -0.12 1.50
N SER A 440 1.12 -1.46 1.50
CA SER A 440 2.07 -2.35 0.83
C SER A 440 2.00 -2.23 -0.69
N HIS A 441 0.79 -2.06 -1.24
CA HIS A 441 0.58 -1.94 -2.70
C HIS A 441 0.93 -0.55 -3.23
N VAL A 442 0.83 0.50 -2.42
CA VAL A 442 1.04 1.90 -2.87
C VAL A 442 2.46 2.42 -2.64
N ALA A 443 3.31 1.68 -1.94
CA ALA A 443 4.68 2.09 -1.60
C ALA A 443 5.55 2.42 -2.83
N ALA A 444 5.27 1.80 -3.98
CA ALA A 444 5.95 2.11 -5.24
C ALA A 444 5.59 3.50 -5.81
N LEU A 445 4.40 4.01 -5.47
CA LEU A 445 3.87 5.29 -5.95
C LEU A 445 4.10 6.42 -4.94
N VAL A 446 3.72 6.21 -3.69
CA VAL A 446 3.82 7.19 -2.60
C VAL A 446 5.05 6.88 -1.78
N THR A 447 6.17 7.45 -2.21
CA THR A 447 7.48 7.18 -1.58
C THR A 447 7.80 8.10 -0.40
N GLN A 448 7.01 9.16 -0.18
CA GLN A 448 7.19 10.02 0.98
C GLN A 448 6.41 9.47 2.16
N ALA A 449 7.06 9.43 3.32
CA ALA A 449 6.40 9.23 4.61
C ALA A 449 6.51 10.52 5.44
N LEU A 450 5.60 10.66 6.41
CA LEU A 450 5.78 11.61 7.49
C LEU A 450 7.02 11.20 8.31
N ASP A 451 7.91 12.16 8.54
CA ASP A 451 9.13 11.99 9.32
C ASP A 451 9.13 12.97 10.51
N ASP A 452 10.07 12.79 11.43
CA ASP A 452 10.17 13.58 12.66
C ASP A 452 10.31 15.08 12.37
N LYS A 453 11.04 15.45 11.32
CA LYS A 453 11.27 16.84 10.95
C LYS A 453 9.97 17.50 10.49
N LYS A 454 9.25 16.87 9.56
CA LYS A 454 7.96 17.36 9.06
C LYS A 454 6.91 17.38 10.17
N PHE A 455 6.87 16.34 11.00
CA PHE A 455 5.98 16.27 12.15
C PHE A 455 6.23 17.44 13.11
N PHE A 456 7.49 17.72 13.44
CA PHE A 456 7.86 18.82 14.33
C PHE A 456 7.49 20.20 13.77
N GLU A 457 7.74 20.46 12.48
CA GLU A 457 7.31 21.72 11.83
C GLU A 457 5.78 21.89 11.84
N MET A 458 5.05 20.79 11.64
CA MET A 458 3.59 20.79 11.74
C MET A 458 3.12 21.08 13.17
N LEU A 459 3.74 20.45 14.18
CA LEU A 459 3.42 20.67 15.59
C LEU A 459 3.68 22.12 15.98
N LYS A 460 4.83 22.68 15.60
CA LYS A 460 5.19 24.08 15.84
C LYS A 460 4.16 25.04 15.25
N THR A 461 3.72 24.76 14.02
CA THR A 461 2.67 25.54 13.35
C THR A 461 1.34 25.42 14.10
N PHE A 462 0.96 24.22 14.53
CA PHE A 462 -0.28 23.96 15.26
C PHE A 462 -0.31 24.69 16.60
N VAL A 463 0.76 24.58 17.41
CA VAL A 463 0.90 25.29 18.68
C VAL A 463 0.88 26.81 18.49
N SER A 464 1.52 27.32 17.44
CA SER A 464 1.63 28.78 17.23
C SER A 464 0.36 29.41 16.65
N LYS A 465 -0.35 28.72 15.75
CA LYS A 465 -1.51 29.27 15.03
C LYS A 465 -2.86 28.82 15.58
N GLN A 466 -2.91 27.70 16.29
CA GLN A 466 -4.13 27.07 16.79
C GLN A 466 -3.95 26.62 18.25
N ALA A 467 -3.39 27.52 19.08
CA ALA A 467 -3.05 27.22 20.47
C ALA A 467 -4.25 26.69 21.27
N GLU A 468 -5.42 27.31 21.15
CA GLU A 468 -6.63 26.86 21.88
C GLU A 468 -7.06 25.44 21.50
N GLU A 469 -7.00 25.08 20.22
CA GLU A 469 -7.32 23.72 19.75
C GLU A 469 -6.26 22.70 20.18
N PHE A 470 -4.99 23.10 20.23
CA PHE A 470 -3.91 22.27 20.76
C PHE A 470 -4.13 21.95 22.24
N ARG A 471 -4.49 22.95 23.06
CA ARG A 471 -4.71 22.79 24.50
C ARG A 471 -5.93 21.96 24.86
N LYS A 472 -6.94 21.89 23.98
CA LYS A 472 -8.15 21.08 24.15
C LYS A 472 -7.97 19.61 23.78
N LYS A 473 -6.79 19.19 23.28
CA LYS A 473 -6.54 17.79 22.95
C LYS A 473 -6.54 16.93 24.21
N SER A 474 -6.87 15.65 24.05
CA SER A 474 -6.91 14.70 25.18
C SER A 474 -5.53 14.44 25.75
N ASP A 475 -5.48 14.00 27.00
CA ASP A 475 -4.23 13.57 27.64
C ASP A 475 -3.56 12.41 26.90
N THR A 476 -4.36 11.49 26.33
CA THR A 476 -3.85 10.38 25.51
C THR A 476 -3.14 10.90 24.26
N TRP A 477 -3.71 11.90 23.58
CA TRP A 477 -3.10 12.54 22.41
C TRP A 477 -1.80 13.26 22.79
N HIS A 478 -1.80 14.04 23.89
CA HIS A 478 -0.58 14.69 24.38
C HIS A 478 0.51 13.69 24.80
N GLY A 479 0.12 12.55 25.37
CA GLY A 479 1.02 11.44 25.66
C GLY A 479 1.70 10.90 24.40
N LYS A 480 0.93 10.60 23.35
CA LYS A 480 1.48 10.14 22.06
C LYS A 480 2.43 11.15 21.42
N VAL A 481 2.08 12.44 21.43
CA VAL A 481 2.97 13.50 20.94
C VAL A 481 4.27 13.54 21.75
N SER A 482 4.17 13.37 23.07
CA SER A 482 5.34 13.30 23.96
C SER A 482 6.25 12.13 23.60
N THR A 483 5.70 10.94 23.33
CA THR A 483 6.46 9.77 22.86
C THR A 483 7.18 10.06 21.54
N VAL A 484 6.50 10.68 20.55
CA VAL A 484 7.13 11.04 19.26
C VAL A 484 8.30 11.99 19.46
N LEU A 485 8.12 13.04 20.28
CA LEU A 485 9.17 14.01 20.59
C LEU A 485 10.35 13.39 21.35
N MET A 486 10.08 12.36 22.16
CA MET A 486 11.10 11.61 22.90
C MET A 486 11.90 10.66 22.01
N ILE A 487 11.32 10.09 20.95
CA ILE A 487 12.01 9.16 20.03
C ILE A 487 12.78 9.92 18.94
N GLY A 488 12.20 10.99 18.38
CA GLY A 488 12.73 11.74 17.23
C GLY A 488 13.96 12.63 17.49
N GLN A 489 14.74 12.35 18.55
CA GLN A 489 15.72 13.26 19.14
C GLN A 489 16.82 13.76 18.18
N LYS A 490 17.17 12.98 17.16
CA LYS A 490 18.23 13.35 16.20
C LYS A 490 17.79 14.36 15.16
N HIS A 491 16.48 14.52 14.96
CA HIS A 491 15.91 15.28 13.85
C HIS A 491 15.09 16.49 14.30
N ILE A 492 14.90 16.66 15.61
CA ILE A 492 14.16 17.77 16.23
C ILE A 492 15.14 18.81 16.77
N ASN A 493 14.87 20.10 16.49
CA ASN A 493 15.65 21.19 17.06
C ASN A 493 15.24 21.43 18.52
N LEU A 494 16.06 20.95 19.46
CA LEU A 494 15.78 21.07 20.90
C LEU A 494 15.57 22.52 21.35
N ASN A 495 16.34 23.48 20.83
CA ASN A 495 16.18 24.89 21.23
C ASN A 495 14.81 25.44 20.81
N GLU A 496 14.32 25.06 19.63
CA GLU A 496 12.99 25.46 19.18
C GLU A 496 11.89 24.77 19.98
N LEU A 497 12.06 23.49 20.32
CA LEU A 497 11.11 22.75 21.14
C LEU A 497 10.96 23.39 22.53
N LEU A 498 12.08 23.78 23.15
CA LEU A 498 12.10 24.31 24.51
C LEU A 498 11.43 25.69 24.62
N ILE A 499 11.32 26.46 23.53
CA ILE A 499 10.63 27.77 23.51
C ILE A 499 9.16 27.67 23.08
N MET A 500 8.61 26.46 22.91
CA MET A 500 7.19 26.26 22.60
C MET A 500 6.35 26.23 23.89
N PRO A 501 5.18 26.89 23.94
CA PRO A 501 4.30 26.87 25.11
C PRO A 501 3.48 25.55 25.16
N ILE A 502 4.14 24.46 25.56
CA ILE A 502 3.60 23.09 25.54
C ILE A 502 3.50 22.42 26.92
N VAL A 503 3.84 23.15 27.99
CA VAL A 503 3.74 22.67 29.37
C VAL A 503 2.51 23.30 30.03
N PRO A 504 1.43 22.54 30.33
CA PRO A 504 0.30 23.06 31.08
C PRO A 504 0.62 23.17 32.56
N LEU A 505 0.19 24.26 33.18
CA LEU A 505 0.25 24.45 34.63
C LEU A 505 -1.13 24.25 35.27
N ASP A 506 -1.13 24.05 36.58
CA ASP A 506 -2.34 23.93 37.41
C ASP A 506 -3.24 25.19 37.41
N ASP A 507 -2.66 26.37 37.20
CA ASP A 507 -3.37 27.64 37.01
C ASP A 507 -4.06 27.78 35.63
N GLY A 508 -3.92 26.77 34.76
CA GLY A 508 -4.49 26.74 33.41
C GLY A 508 -3.63 27.44 32.34
N SER A 509 -2.52 28.07 32.73
CA SER A 509 -1.58 28.67 31.80
C SER A 509 -0.70 27.62 31.11
N TRP A 510 -0.12 27.98 29.97
CA TRP A 510 0.80 27.11 29.21
C TRP A 510 2.13 27.81 29.00
N ILE A 511 3.19 27.23 29.54
CA ILE A 511 4.53 27.84 29.54
C ILE A 511 5.50 27.12 28.61
N SER A 512 6.59 27.82 28.28
CA SER A 512 7.75 27.25 27.59
C SER A 512 8.81 26.82 28.61
N ALA A 513 9.56 25.77 28.30
CA ALA A 513 10.62 25.30 29.19
C ALA A 513 11.81 26.28 29.27
N MET A 514 12.08 27.00 28.18
CA MET A 514 13.02 28.12 28.13
C MET A 514 12.35 29.41 27.66
N SER A 515 12.73 30.52 28.26
CA SER A 515 12.34 31.85 27.81
C SER A 515 13.05 32.22 26.49
N ARG A 516 12.34 32.90 25.59
CA ARG A 516 12.92 33.43 24.33
C ARG A 516 13.99 34.50 24.57
N HIS A 517 14.00 35.12 25.74
CA HIS A 517 15.01 36.07 26.14
C HIS A 517 16.13 35.31 26.86
N LYS A 518 17.36 35.34 26.31
CA LYS A 518 18.56 35.00 27.09
C LYS A 518 18.46 35.78 28.41
N PRO A 519 18.55 35.12 29.58
CA PRO A 519 18.75 35.87 30.82
C PRO A 519 20.07 36.62 30.66
N SER A 520 20.01 37.94 30.53
CA SER A 520 21.17 38.79 30.63
C SER A 520 21.62 38.78 32.09
N TYR A 521 22.50 37.85 32.45
CA TYR A 521 23.17 37.87 33.74
C TYR A 521 24.68 37.66 33.58
N PRO A 522 25.50 38.33 34.42
CA PRO A 522 26.93 38.51 34.20
C PRO A 522 27.71 37.20 34.36
N LYS A 523 28.80 37.09 33.61
CA LYS A 523 29.75 35.97 33.62
C LYS A 523 30.40 35.81 35.00
N VAL A 524 29.81 35.05 35.90
CA VAL A 524 30.54 34.37 36.98
C VAL A 524 30.11 32.92 37.01
N ALA A 525 31.05 32.05 36.71
CA ALA A 525 30.87 30.61 36.63
C ALA A 525 30.60 30.05 38.03
N ASN A 526 29.34 29.68 38.30
CA ASN A 526 29.05 28.58 39.22
C ASN A 526 28.27 27.52 38.45
N ARG A 527 28.88 26.33 38.36
CA ARG A 527 28.29 25.10 37.83
C ARG A 527 27.22 24.63 38.82
N SER A 528 25.99 25.09 38.67
CA SER A 528 24.84 24.55 39.40
C SER A 528 23.57 24.87 38.64
N LEU A 529 23.15 23.92 37.78
CA LEU A 529 21.88 23.77 37.06
C LEU A 529 21.24 25.00 36.36
N PRO A 530 20.60 24.83 35.19
CA PRO A 530 19.74 25.88 34.65
C PRO A 530 18.67 26.24 35.70
N PRO A 531 18.23 27.52 35.82
CA PRO A 531 17.17 27.89 36.74
C PRO A 531 15.92 27.06 36.39
N VAL A 532 15.42 26.32 37.37
CA VAL A 532 14.28 25.41 37.25
C VAL A 532 13.05 26.23 36.86
N SER A 533 12.48 25.94 35.69
CA SER A 533 11.35 26.72 35.17
C SER A 533 9.98 26.21 35.67
N PHE A 534 9.89 24.94 36.11
CA PHE A 534 8.64 24.29 36.55
C PHE A 534 8.84 22.89 37.18
N TYR A 535 7.84 22.42 37.92
CA TYR A 535 7.88 21.23 38.76
C TYR A 535 6.78 20.20 38.42
N LEU A 536 7.11 18.92 38.54
CA LEU A 536 6.15 17.82 38.48
C LEU A 536 5.61 17.52 39.90
N PRO A 537 4.29 17.38 40.07
CA PRO A 537 3.72 16.94 41.33
C PRO A 537 4.23 15.53 41.67
N ARG A 538 4.49 15.30 42.96
CA ARG A 538 4.85 13.99 43.49
C ARG A 538 3.59 13.21 43.83
N SER A 539 3.53 11.96 43.40
CA SER A 539 2.39 11.07 43.69
C SER A 539 2.47 10.45 45.10
N ASP A 540 3.66 10.45 45.70
CA ASP A 540 3.99 9.80 46.97
C ASP A 540 4.11 10.77 48.15
N ALA A 541 4.05 12.08 47.88
CA ALA A 541 4.14 13.13 48.88
C ALA A 541 2.99 14.12 48.67
N ASN A 542 2.13 14.29 49.68
CA ASN A 542 1.04 15.26 49.66
C ASN A 542 1.59 16.66 49.98
N ILE A 543 2.40 17.21 49.07
CA ILE A 543 3.02 18.53 49.22
C ILE A 543 1.99 19.61 48.86
N VAL A 544 1.49 20.31 49.88
CA VAL A 544 0.57 21.43 49.72
C VAL A 544 1.37 22.71 49.54
N ILE A 545 1.16 23.45 48.45
CA ILE A 545 1.83 24.74 48.26
C ILE A 545 1.13 25.82 49.09
N PRO A 546 1.85 26.52 49.99
CA PRO A 546 1.28 27.58 50.81
C PRO A 546 0.80 28.78 49.99
N LYS A 547 -0.20 29.49 50.54
CA LYS A 547 -0.77 30.69 49.90
C LYS A 547 0.34 31.69 49.56
N GLY A 548 0.31 32.29 48.38
CA GLY A 548 1.27 33.33 47.98
C GLY A 548 2.61 32.82 47.44
N VAL A 549 2.95 31.54 47.63
CA VAL A 549 4.14 30.93 47.03
C VAL A 549 3.86 30.61 45.56
N SER A 550 4.44 31.38 44.64
CA SER A 550 4.29 31.14 43.20
C SER A 550 5.34 30.14 42.69
N LEU A 551 4.91 28.91 42.44
CA LEU A 551 5.69 27.88 41.75
C LEU A 551 4.93 27.41 40.51
N SER A 552 5.63 27.22 39.39
CA SER A 552 5.04 26.67 38.17
C SER A 552 4.89 25.16 38.32
N ILE A 553 3.74 24.66 38.77
CA ILE A 553 3.47 23.22 38.85
C ILE A 553 2.82 22.75 37.56
N VAL A 554 3.33 21.67 36.96
CA VAL A 554 2.66 21.00 35.86
C VAL A 554 1.31 20.47 36.33
N GLU A 555 0.27 20.68 35.52
CA GLU A 555 -1.08 20.18 35.77
C GLU A 555 -1.07 18.70 36.21
N HIS A 556 -1.89 18.38 37.22
CA HIS A 556 -1.88 17.06 37.85
C HIS A 556 -2.27 15.93 36.89
N GLN A 557 -3.28 16.16 36.02
CA GLN A 557 -3.68 15.16 35.01
C GLN A 557 -2.59 14.95 33.96
N ALA A 558 -1.99 16.04 33.48
CA ALA A 558 -0.85 15.97 32.57
C ALA A 558 0.32 15.16 33.14
N SER A 559 0.57 15.30 34.45
CA SER A 559 1.65 14.62 35.17
C SER A 559 1.36 13.16 35.52
N ARG A 560 0.09 12.74 35.48
CA ARG A 560 -0.33 11.33 35.64
C ARG A 560 -0.04 10.48 34.41
N ASN A 561 -0.03 11.10 33.22
CA ASN A 561 0.36 10.41 32.00
C ASN A 561 1.88 10.19 31.98
N GLU A 562 2.32 8.93 32.00
CA GLU A 562 3.74 8.56 32.12
C GLU A 562 4.60 9.10 30.97
N GLU A 563 4.08 9.06 29.74
CA GLU A 563 4.77 9.56 28.54
C GLU A 563 5.01 11.07 28.63
N ARG A 564 3.98 11.82 29.05
CA ARG A 564 4.10 13.27 29.28
C ARG A 564 5.06 13.58 30.41
N ARG A 565 4.98 12.85 31.53
CA ARG A 565 5.88 13.03 32.68
C ARG A 565 7.35 12.83 32.28
N ASN A 566 7.64 11.77 31.54
CA ASN A 566 9.00 11.48 31.04
C ASN A 566 9.48 12.55 30.07
N PHE A 567 8.60 13.04 29.19
CA PHE A 567 8.90 14.16 28.31
C PHE A 567 9.19 15.46 29.09
N PHE A 568 8.38 15.80 30.10
CA PHE A 568 8.58 16.99 30.92
C PHE A 568 9.92 16.96 31.66
N ARG A 569 10.29 15.82 32.27
CA ARG A 569 11.62 15.63 32.86
C ARG A 569 12.74 15.88 31.83
N ARG A 570 12.56 15.39 30.61
CA ARG A 570 13.54 15.57 29.53
C ARG A 570 13.75 17.04 29.15
N ILE A 571 12.68 17.84 29.14
CA ILE A 571 12.75 19.26 28.80
C ILE A 571 13.08 20.18 30.00
N GLY A 572 13.31 19.60 31.20
CA GLY A 572 13.85 20.32 32.35
C GLY A 572 12.98 20.35 33.61
N ALA A 573 11.87 19.61 33.66
CA ALA A 573 11.04 19.52 34.85
C ALA A 573 11.74 18.74 35.98
N GLN A 574 11.52 19.17 37.21
CA GLN A 574 12.01 18.48 38.42
C GLN A 574 10.84 17.97 39.25
N ASP A 575 11.02 16.86 39.96
CA ASP A 575 10.00 16.39 40.91
C ASP A 575 9.96 17.35 42.10
N LEU A 576 8.78 17.91 42.42
CA LEU A 576 8.62 18.89 43.50
C LEU A 576 9.04 18.28 44.84
N ASP A 577 9.94 18.93 45.57
CA ASP A 577 10.29 18.54 46.93
C ASP A 577 9.91 19.60 47.98
N TYR A 578 10.04 19.25 49.25
CA TYR A 578 9.73 20.18 50.35
C TYR A 578 10.70 21.37 50.41
N GLU A 579 11.94 21.20 49.95
CA GLU A 579 12.94 22.28 49.95
C GLU A 579 12.65 23.33 48.87
N ASP A 580 12.07 22.93 47.75
CA ASP A 580 11.69 23.83 46.66
C ASP A 580 10.58 24.80 47.08
N VAL A 581 9.57 24.30 47.80
CA VAL A 581 8.54 25.16 48.41
C VAL A 581 9.15 26.05 49.48
N LEU A 582 10.04 25.50 50.32
CA LEU A 582 10.75 26.29 51.33
C LEU A 582 11.59 27.41 50.70
N ARG A 583 12.24 27.17 49.56
CA ARG A 583 12.94 28.21 48.79
C ARG A 583 11.99 29.30 48.30
N GLY A 584 10.81 28.92 47.83
CA GLY A 584 9.74 29.85 47.42
C GLY A 584 9.31 30.76 48.57
N ILE A 585 9.04 30.16 49.74
CA ILE A 585 8.72 30.89 50.99
C ILE A 585 9.87 31.84 51.34
N ILE A 586 11.10 31.34 51.46
CA ILE A 586 12.29 32.14 51.80
C ILE A 586 12.43 33.34 50.86
N LYS A 587 12.27 33.12 49.55
CA LYS A 587 12.36 34.18 48.54
C LYS A 587 11.30 35.26 48.78
N GLN A 588 10.05 34.86 48.99
CA GLN A 588 8.96 35.79 49.23
C GLN A 588 9.18 36.63 50.50
N HIS A 589 9.67 36.01 51.58
CA HIS A 589 10.02 36.71 52.83
C HIS A 589 11.25 37.63 52.70
N LYS A 590 12.14 37.38 51.75
CA LYS A 590 13.29 38.25 51.44
C LYS A 590 12.92 39.43 50.53
N ASP A 591 12.09 39.20 49.53
CA ASP A 591 11.86 40.14 48.43
C ASP A 591 10.79 41.20 48.76
N SER A 592 9.68 40.85 49.45
CA SER A 592 8.71 41.83 49.98
C SER A 592 7.59 41.16 50.78
N ILE A 593 7.51 41.42 52.09
CA ILE A 593 6.42 40.89 52.94
C ILE A 593 5.87 41.90 53.97
N ALA A 594 6.29 43.17 53.93
CA ALA A 594 5.90 44.19 54.91
C ALA A 594 4.38 44.39 55.09
N HIS A 595 3.56 43.99 54.10
CA HIS A 595 2.09 44.04 54.13
C HIS A 595 1.44 42.69 53.75
N ALA A 596 2.08 41.58 54.07
CA ALA A 596 1.55 40.24 53.88
C ALA A 596 0.22 40.02 54.60
N ASP A 597 -0.66 39.21 54.02
CA ASP A 597 -1.85 38.73 54.70
C ASP A 597 -1.46 37.78 55.86
N VAL A 598 -2.09 37.90 57.04
CA VAL A 598 -1.81 37.06 58.22
C VAL A 598 -2.03 35.59 57.90
N ASP A 599 -3.07 35.28 57.11
CA ASP A 599 -3.35 33.90 56.66
C ASP A 599 -2.22 33.32 55.80
N MET A 600 -1.53 34.18 55.03
CA MET A 600 -0.39 33.79 54.21
C MET A 600 0.82 33.43 55.08
N LEU A 601 1.15 34.29 56.06
CA LEU A 601 2.24 34.06 57.01
C LEU A 601 1.98 32.80 57.86
N LEU A 602 0.73 32.57 58.26
CA LEU A 602 0.31 31.37 58.96
C LEU A 602 0.51 30.11 58.11
N SER A 603 0.08 30.15 56.85
CA SER A 603 0.24 29.04 55.89
C SER A 603 1.72 28.70 55.66
N HIS A 604 2.59 29.72 55.57
CA HIS A 604 4.04 29.52 55.45
C HIS A 604 4.64 28.86 56.69
N ALA A 605 4.28 29.35 57.89
CA ALA A 605 4.78 28.81 59.16
C ALA A 605 4.33 27.35 59.36
N GLN A 606 3.06 27.04 59.04
CA GLN A 606 2.53 25.67 59.07
C GLN A 606 3.31 24.75 58.14
N TYR A 607 3.62 25.20 56.93
CA TYR A 607 4.37 24.39 55.96
C TYR A 607 5.77 24.04 56.46
N VAL A 608 6.54 25.04 56.89
CA VAL A 608 7.90 24.86 57.42
C VAL A 608 7.91 23.85 58.57
N PHE A 609 6.89 23.90 59.42
CA PHE A 609 6.76 23.04 60.59
C PHE A 609 6.30 21.62 60.27
N SER A 610 5.52 21.46 59.20
CA SER A 610 5.05 20.16 58.71
C SER A 610 6.08 19.38 57.87
N MET A 611 7.27 19.95 57.64
CA MET A 611 8.31 19.31 56.83
C MET A 611 8.82 18.00 57.48
N PRO A 612 8.89 16.87 56.75
CA PRO A 612 9.28 15.57 57.31
C PRO A 612 10.74 15.44 57.76
N SER A 613 11.63 16.35 57.32
CA SER A 613 13.05 16.33 57.68
C SER A 613 13.63 17.75 57.79
N VAL A 614 14.62 17.91 58.67
CA VAL A 614 15.26 19.20 58.96
C VAL A 614 16.18 19.57 57.79
N SER A 615 15.74 20.50 56.94
CA SER A 615 16.58 21.04 55.87
C SER A 615 17.71 21.90 56.43
N ARG A 616 18.91 21.84 55.83
CA ARG A 616 19.98 22.81 56.15
C ARG A 616 19.56 24.25 55.85
N MET A 617 18.63 24.44 54.91
CA MET A 617 18.03 25.75 54.62
C MET A 617 17.19 26.28 55.79
N ALA A 618 16.73 25.38 56.69
CA ALA A 618 15.96 25.74 57.86
C ALA A 618 16.78 26.46 58.96
N GLN A 619 18.11 26.28 58.96
CA GLN A 619 19.01 26.73 60.04
C GLN A 619 19.02 28.26 60.25
N ASN A 620 18.64 29.06 59.25
CA ASN A 620 18.61 30.53 59.33
C ASN A 620 17.19 31.12 59.17
N LEU A 621 16.14 30.29 59.15
CA LEU A 621 14.77 30.75 58.88
C LEU A 621 14.27 31.77 59.90
N SER A 622 14.70 31.67 61.15
CA SER A 622 14.33 32.60 62.22
C SER A 622 14.67 34.07 61.96
N THR A 623 15.72 34.32 61.16
CA THR A 623 16.15 35.67 60.78
C THR A 623 15.49 36.19 59.51
N ILE A 624 14.83 35.30 58.76
CA ILE A 624 14.29 35.54 57.43
C ILE A 624 12.75 35.58 57.44
N LEU A 625 12.11 34.64 58.16
CA LEU A 625 10.67 34.52 58.22
C LEU A 625 10.06 35.68 59.02
N TRP A 626 9.01 36.25 58.44
CA TRP A 626 8.13 37.21 59.09
C TRP A 626 6.94 36.43 59.64
N LEU A 627 6.52 36.75 60.85
CA LEU A 627 5.38 36.15 61.51
C LEU A 627 4.47 37.29 62.00
N ALA A 628 3.19 36.99 62.20
CA ALA A 628 2.23 37.93 62.75
C ALA A 628 2.03 37.68 64.25
N ASP A 629 1.95 38.75 65.04
CA ASP A 629 1.52 38.67 66.44
C ASP A 629 -0.01 38.55 66.58
N SER A 630 -0.50 38.47 67.82
CA SER A 630 -1.94 38.33 68.12
C SER A 630 -2.79 39.54 67.70
N ARG A 631 -2.17 40.67 67.33
CA ARG A 631 -2.82 41.89 66.82
C ARG A 631 -2.68 42.04 65.30
N GLY A 632 -2.04 41.06 64.64
CA GLY A 632 -1.76 41.09 63.21
C GLY A 632 -0.57 41.96 62.83
N GLU A 633 0.26 42.40 63.80
CA GLU A 633 1.48 43.15 63.52
C GLU A 633 2.59 42.20 63.07
N HIS A 634 3.31 42.58 62.00
CA HIS A 634 4.37 41.74 61.42
C HIS A 634 5.71 42.01 62.09
N SER A 635 6.41 40.96 62.50
CA SER A 635 7.76 41.04 63.04
C SER A 635 8.59 39.84 62.58
N ARG A 636 9.92 39.95 62.60
CA ARG A 636 10.77 38.81 62.26
C ARG A 636 10.71 37.76 63.36
N GLY A 637 10.89 36.49 63.03
CA GLY A 637 10.84 35.39 64.00
C GLY A 637 11.81 35.52 65.18
N ILE A 638 12.91 36.26 65.03
CA ILE A 638 13.86 36.58 66.10
C ILE A 638 13.37 37.69 67.06
N GLU A 639 12.42 38.51 66.63
CA GLU A 639 11.86 39.64 67.39
C GLU A 639 10.63 39.22 68.22
N LEU A 640 10.16 37.98 68.06
CA LEU A 640 8.97 37.44 68.71
C LEU A 640 9.34 36.39 69.78
N HIS A 641 8.67 36.48 70.93
CA HIS A 641 8.85 35.58 72.08
C HIS A 641 7.55 34.84 72.41
N MET A 642 7.66 33.56 72.78
CA MET A 642 6.50 32.77 73.21
C MET A 642 6.26 32.90 74.71
N ASP A 643 4.98 32.89 75.12
CA ASP A 643 4.57 32.69 76.51
C ASP A 643 4.75 31.22 76.90
N ASN A 644 6.01 30.81 77.07
CA ASN A 644 6.44 29.57 77.72
C ASN A 644 7.18 29.97 79.02
N PRO A 645 7.15 29.19 80.11
CA PRO A 645 7.91 29.46 81.34
C PRO A 645 9.38 29.89 81.16
N PHE A 646 10.00 29.61 80.01
CA PHE A 646 11.38 30.00 79.70
C PHE A 646 11.55 31.27 78.83
N LYS A 647 10.47 31.96 78.40
CA LYS A 647 10.50 33.14 77.51
C LYS A 647 11.43 32.97 76.28
N SER A 648 11.40 31.80 75.67
CA SER A 648 12.20 31.49 74.48
C SER A 648 11.76 32.30 73.26
N ALA A 649 12.73 32.73 72.45
CA ALA A 649 12.47 33.32 71.14
C ALA A 649 11.87 32.27 70.19
N VAL A 650 10.88 32.66 69.38
CA VAL A 650 10.21 31.79 68.40
C VAL A 650 11.22 31.15 67.43
N SER A 651 12.36 31.81 67.23
CA SER A 651 13.52 31.32 66.48
C SER A 651 14.00 29.92 66.86
N GLN A 652 13.83 29.50 68.12
CA GLN A 652 14.31 28.20 68.62
C GLN A 652 13.48 27.00 68.12
N MET A 653 12.24 27.23 67.64
CA MET A 653 11.38 26.16 67.11
C MET A 653 11.79 25.68 65.72
N PHE A 654 12.50 26.50 64.95
CA PHE A 654 12.86 26.22 63.56
C PHE A 654 14.28 25.63 63.40
N SER A 655 15.03 25.44 64.50
CA SER A 655 16.48 25.12 64.48
C SER A 655 16.86 23.73 65.03
N ALA A 656 15.93 22.86 65.41
CA ALA A 656 16.27 21.63 66.13
C ALA A 656 16.78 20.49 65.21
N ASN A 657 18.07 20.17 65.31
CA ASN A 657 18.60 18.83 65.01
C ASN A 657 18.24 17.90 66.19
N PRO A 658 17.54 16.77 66.00
CA PRO A 658 17.45 15.78 67.07
C PRO A 658 18.79 15.02 67.14
N THR A 659 19.56 15.27 68.20
CA THR A 659 20.71 14.43 68.57
C THR A 659 20.24 13.10 69.14
N GLN A 660 20.98 12.03 68.85
CA GLN A 660 20.55 10.63 68.96
C GLN A 660 20.34 10.09 70.40
N ASP A 661 20.41 10.95 71.42
CA ASP A 661 20.17 10.62 72.83
C ASP A 661 19.17 11.56 73.52
N ASP A 662 18.54 12.49 72.78
CA ASP A 662 17.42 13.27 73.30
C ASP A 662 16.12 12.58 72.88
N GLU A 663 15.24 12.28 73.86
CA GLU A 663 13.86 11.84 73.59
C GLU A 663 13.25 12.72 72.49
N VAL A 664 12.96 12.12 71.34
CA VAL A 664 12.23 12.80 70.25
C VAL A 664 10.94 13.35 70.87
N PRO A 665 10.72 14.68 70.93
CA PRO A 665 9.48 15.19 71.47
C PRO A 665 8.36 14.77 70.54
N THR A 666 7.59 13.76 70.96
CA THR A 666 6.46 13.16 70.23
C THR A 666 5.24 14.08 70.22
N ARG A 667 5.42 15.38 70.44
CA ARG A 667 4.35 16.35 70.63
C ARG A 667 4.78 17.67 70.05
N VAL A 668 4.11 18.06 68.98
CA VAL A 668 4.41 19.30 68.31
C VAL A 668 3.15 20.19 68.34
N TYR A 669 3.21 21.23 69.17
CA TYR A 669 2.11 22.16 69.42
C TYR A 669 2.28 23.43 68.56
N VAL A 670 1.29 23.76 67.72
CA VAL A 670 1.17 25.11 67.17
C VAL A 670 0.29 25.92 68.13
N ILE A 671 0.93 26.65 69.04
CA ILE A 671 0.26 27.57 69.96
C ILE A 671 0.65 28.99 69.59
N MET A 672 -0.32 29.80 69.16
CA MET A 672 -0.15 31.26 69.15
C MET A 672 -0.98 31.88 70.27
N ARG A 673 -0.29 32.35 71.31
CA ARG A 673 -0.70 33.52 72.09
C ARG A 673 0.57 34.27 72.46
N VAL A 674 0.62 35.55 72.10
CA VAL A 674 1.65 36.47 72.58
C VAL A 674 0.91 37.50 73.42
N SER A 675 1.10 37.47 74.74
CA SER A 675 0.61 38.48 75.66
C SER A 675 1.78 39.38 76.07
N ASN A 676 1.71 40.67 75.76
CA ASN A 676 2.60 41.63 76.40
C ASN A 676 2.13 41.88 77.85
N LEU A 677 3.08 41.85 78.78
CA LEU A 677 2.88 42.33 80.14
C LEU A 677 2.58 43.84 80.10
N ALA A 678 1.32 44.20 80.37
CA ALA A 678 0.86 45.34 81.18
C ALA A 678 -0.35 46.07 80.59
N GLY A 679 -1.38 46.25 81.44
CA GLY A 679 -2.20 47.47 81.43
C GLY A 679 -3.61 47.38 80.81
N ASN A 680 -4.59 47.14 81.68
CA ASN A 680 -5.96 47.68 81.69
C ASN A 680 -6.77 47.81 80.39
N GLY A 681 -7.89 47.08 80.36
CA GLY A 681 -9.20 47.72 80.20
C GLY A 681 -9.92 47.51 78.87
N SER A 682 -11.18 47.12 79.00
CA SER A 682 -12.29 47.15 78.02
C SER A 682 -12.32 46.07 76.93
N GLY A 683 -13.50 45.47 76.80
CA GLY A 683 -13.78 44.29 76.00
C GLY A 683 -13.94 44.57 74.52
N GLY A 684 -13.54 43.58 73.73
CA GLY A 684 -13.88 43.42 72.33
C GLY A 684 -14.18 41.94 72.09
N HIS A 685 -15.36 41.64 71.55
CA HIS A 685 -15.74 40.29 71.14
C HIS A 685 -14.81 39.83 69.99
N ALA A 686 -14.05 38.77 70.21
CA ALA A 686 -13.30 38.10 69.15
C ALA A 686 -14.27 37.28 68.29
N GLN A 687 -14.31 37.56 66.98
CA GLN A 687 -14.92 36.65 66.02
C GLN A 687 -14.02 35.41 65.87
N VAL A 688 -14.57 34.25 66.20
CA VAL A 688 -13.95 32.95 65.96
C VAL A 688 -14.31 32.53 64.56
N HIS A 689 -13.32 32.43 63.66
CA HIS A 689 -13.51 31.75 62.38
C HIS A 689 -13.44 30.23 62.62
N PRO A 690 -14.47 29.45 62.21
CA PRO A 690 -14.43 28.01 62.37
C PRO A 690 -13.34 27.40 61.47
N PHE A 691 -12.51 26.55 62.06
CA PHE A 691 -11.60 25.66 61.35
C PHE A 691 -12.45 24.66 60.52
N VAL A 692 -12.23 24.64 59.21
CA VAL A 692 -12.77 23.61 58.33
C VAL A 692 -11.62 22.68 58.00
N ASP A 693 -11.69 21.44 58.50
CA ASP A 693 -10.75 20.36 58.17
C ASP A 693 -10.89 19.99 56.68
N PRO A 694 -9.94 20.34 55.80
CA PRO A 694 -10.07 20.09 54.36
C PRO A 694 -9.83 18.63 53.99
N TYR A 695 -9.34 17.80 54.93
CA TYR A 695 -8.89 16.43 54.68
C TYR A 695 -9.71 15.36 55.43
N GLY A 696 -10.66 15.77 56.28
CA GLY A 696 -11.49 14.84 57.07
C GLY A 696 -10.66 13.91 57.96
N LEU A 697 -9.49 14.36 58.40
CA LEU A 697 -8.55 13.60 59.22
C LEU A 697 -8.91 13.64 60.72
N PHE A 698 -9.90 14.45 61.10
CA PHE A 698 -10.36 14.57 62.48
C PHE A 698 -11.87 14.31 62.58
N GLU A 699 -12.28 13.31 63.36
CA GLU A 699 -13.68 13.17 63.76
C GLU A 699 -14.04 14.29 64.75
N GLN A 700 -15.29 14.78 64.72
CA GLN A 700 -15.84 15.74 65.70
C GLN A 700 -15.84 15.11 67.11
N GLY A 701 -14.68 15.08 67.76
CA GLY A 701 -14.45 14.43 69.04
C GLY A 701 -13.08 14.71 69.67
N ASP A 702 -12.07 15.10 68.90
CA ASP A 702 -10.68 15.27 69.39
C ASP A 702 -10.35 16.66 69.98
N LEU A 703 -11.36 17.42 70.40
CA LEU A 703 -11.20 18.71 71.08
C LEU A 703 -11.11 18.49 72.60
N SER A 704 -9.92 18.20 73.11
CA SER A 704 -9.71 18.07 74.56
C SER A 704 -9.03 19.32 75.14
N TYR A 705 -9.90 20.19 75.68
CA TYR A 705 -9.62 21.27 76.65
C TYR A 705 -9.25 22.67 76.12
N ILE A 706 -10.16 23.62 76.36
CA ILE A 706 -9.92 25.06 76.28
C ILE A 706 -9.51 25.52 77.68
N SER A 707 -8.26 25.98 77.86
CA SER A 707 -7.91 26.68 79.11
C SER A 707 -8.48 28.10 79.08
N GLN A 708 -8.75 28.67 80.26
CA GLN A 708 -9.41 30.00 80.45
C GLN A 708 -8.69 31.20 79.78
N GLY A 709 -7.63 30.97 79.02
CA GLY A 709 -6.88 31.96 78.24
C GLY A 709 -7.00 31.86 76.71
N GLY A 710 -7.87 31.00 76.15
CA GLY A 710 -8.18 30.99 74.72
C GLY A 710 -7.12 30.37 73.80
N TYR A 711 -6.57 29.22 74.17
CA TYR A 711 -5.61 28.46 73.34
C TYR A 711 -6.29 27.25 72.69
N LEU A 712 -5.93 26.91 71.44
CA LEU A 712 -6.24 25.62 70.80
C LEU A 712 -5.00 24.71 70.87
N VAL A 713 -5.18 23.46 71.29
CA VAL A 713 -4.12 22.47 71.50
C VAL A 713 -4.46 21.21 70.71
N PHE A 714 -3.55 20.73 69.87
CA PHE A 714 -3.63 19.39 69.25
C PHE A 714 -2.79 18.42 70.09
N SER A 715 -3.36 17.29 70.49
CA SER A 715 -2.61 16.18 71.07
C SER A 715 -3.03 14.87 70.41
N ASP A 716 -2.08 14.12 69.88
CA ASP A 716 -2.29 12.70 69.58
C ASP A 716 -2.00 11.90 70.87
N GLN A 717 -3.03 11.23 71.40
CA GLN A 717 -2.85 10.13 72.33
C GLN A 717 -3.55 8.89 71.77
N LYS A 718 -2.76 8.01 71.13
CA LYS A 718 -2.93 6.57 71.29
C LYS A 718 -1.61 5.91 71.63
N SER A 719 -1.35 5.80 72.94
CA SER A 719 -0.58 4.71 73.51
C SER A 719 -1.56 3.72 74.16
N ALA A 720 -1.71 2.56 73.54
CA ALA A 720 -1.88 1.26 74.20
C ALA A 720 -1.18 0.23 73.32
#